data_AF-A0A7C5R2G4-F1
#
_entry.id   AF-A0A7C5R2G4-F1
#
_cell.length_a   1.000
_cell.length_b   1.000
_cell.length_c   1.000
_cell.angle_alpha   90.00
_cell.angle_beta   90.00
_cell.angle_gamma   90.00
#
_symmetry.space_group_name_H-M   'P 1'
#
loop_
_entity.id
_entity.type
_entity.pdbx_description
1 polymer ?
#
loop_
_entity_poly.entity_id
_entity_poly.type
_entity_poly.pdbx_seq_one_letter_code
_entity_poly.pdbx_strand_id
1 'polypeptide(L)'
;MTRHPYRIAILLFVALVALGLAGCGLRPTPVAPVTPRQATSGSGAGSPVASGKIEGVVIDAKTGKPLNNVMVTTSPGTPGAMSDTQGKFTLADVPVGMYNVEASLKGYDVGFKGNLSIVAGGTQSLQLRLQPADDYPLARVLGVWPTDKQVYPDNKVWITLHGGYAYHDNEKITTTGLNNVGVGTYVYLEGREKDANDKPISGWTWKVTGPSGEAVKVENANTRTPRFLAAREGKYEVTVEANLDGGAKGKSTLTVTAGHYVGAETCQSCHNGSVQADTYSAWLGTGHATKLDTTYGSYTASSDYCVGCHVTGFNETAQNGGFDDLAVKAGWDSGKGSLQSWLVNSKMTLDQIKDSPMGKLAGIQCEACHGPGSAHTGASTYDPAVCEQCHTQGEQWKVSGHATNTGYLNSHTASNASCAPCHSGDGYVVAKVKGQQPVFPSQATPIKPANLAVPGDEPTIACATCHDPHKATNPDEKGASAQLRQVGDVKIPVGATIKAGMGATCVSCHGNNRDAQYKADYAAGKKVRGPHENPQADVVYGIKDSVFDFGEPLGSSPCANKTEDACVTCHMAPNPVLDPGKDGKVGTRDDVLALNVGGHSMAMAGEANGKQVQNTASCEVDGCHAKGSMATLDAAASADYDGNGKVEGLQEEVKGLLKLLEGKLPKDDKGQVLSSTITADNTTEVQREALWNYWLITADGSYGIHNATFTVQLLQKTYQKLTGQPVPNATIR
;
A
#
# COMPACT_ATOMS: atom_id res chain seq x y z
N MET A 1 -40.08 -4.11 -58.28
CA MET A 1 -39.99 -2.76 -58.89
C MET A 1 -40.89 -1.84 -58.09
N THR A 2 -40.51 -0.56 -57.91
CA THR A 2 -41.31 0.50 -57.26
C THR A 2 -41.41 0.48 -55.72
N ARG A 3 -41.48 1.71 -55.15
CA ARG A 3 -42.27 2.22 -54.01
C ARG A 3 -42.31 1.45 -52.67
N HIS A 4 -42.30 2.21 -51.56
CA HIS A 4 -42.52 1.77 -50.17
C HIS A 4 -43.68 0.77 -50.00
N PRO A 5 -43.54 -0.21 -49.08
CA PRO A 5 -44.53 -0.32 -47.99
C PRO A 5 -44.05 -0.90 -46.62
N TYR A 6 -44.70 -0.40 -45.56
CA TYR A 6 -45.31 -1.07 -44.38
C TYR A 6 -44.61 -2.27 -43.69
N ARG A 7 -44.33 -2.23 -42.37
CA ARG A 7 -45.23 -2.43 -41.20
C ARG A 7 -46.02 -3.75 -41.21
N ILE A 8 -46.19 -4.28 -39.99
CA ILE A 8 -47.14 -5.31 -39.48
C ILE A 8 -46.48 -6.68 -39.31
N ALA A 9 -46.60 -7.43 -38.21
CA ALA A 9 -47.06 -7.28 -36.82
C ALA A 9 -46.71 -8.65 -36.14
N ILE A 10 -46.72 -8.87 -34.82
CA ILE A 10 -47.87 -9.16 -33.93
C ILE A 10 -47.18 -9.57 -32.59
N LEU A 11 -47.25 -8.85 -31.46
CA LEU A 11 -48.29 -8.88 -30.39
C LEU A 11 -48.62 -10.31 -29.89
N LEU A 12 -48.29 -10.72 -28.65
CA LEU A 12 -49.18 -10.67 -27.47
C LEU A 12 -48.53 -11.53 -26.37
N PHE A 13 -48.28 -10.97 -25.19
CA PHE A 13 -49.05 -11.13 -23.93
C PHE A 13 -48.81 -12.42 -23.12
N VAL A 14 -48.16 -12.22 -21.97
CA VAL A 14 -48.55 -12.66 -20.61
C VAL A 14 -49.58 -13.80 -20.52
N ALA A 15 -49.16 -14.95 -19.99
CA ALA A 15 -49.64 -15.51 -18.71
C ALA A 15 -49.36 -17.03 -18.58
N LEU A 16 -48.92 -17.43 -17.39
CA LEU A 16 -49.12 -18.73 -16.73
C LEU A 16 -48.56 -20.00 -17.41
N VAL A 17 -47.60 -20.65 -16.73
CA VAL A 17 -47.87 -21.86 -15.94
C VAL A 17 -46.63 -22.14 -15.09
N ALA A 18 -46.81 -22.10 -13.78
CA ALA A 18 -45.93 -22.75 -12.82
C ALA A 18 -46.04 -24.26 -12.98
N LEU A 19 -44.92 -24.99 -13.06
CA LEU A 19 -44.76 -26.34 -12.51
C LEU A 19 -43.37 -26.90 -12.89
N GLY A 20 -42.55 -27.21 -11.89
CA GLY A 20 -41.60 -28.30 -11.99
C GLY A 20 -40.10 -27.97 -11.90
N LEU A 21 -39.63 -27.44 -10.76
CA LEU A 21 -38.33 -27.85 -10.21
C LEU A 21 -38.46 -27.94 -8.68
N ALA A 22 -38.76 -29.16 -8.22
CA ALA A 22 -38.67 -29.57 -6.82
C ALA A 22 -37.25 -30.10 -6.57
N GLY A 23 -36.61 -29.66 -5.48
CA GLY A 23 -35.42 -30.30 -4.95
C GLY A 23 -34.50 -29.37 -4.18
N CYS A 24 -34.43 -29.58 -2.86
CA CYS A 24 -33.47 -29.01 -1.90
C CYS A 24 -33.56 -27.52 -1.55
N GLY A 25 -34.68 -27.14 -0.92
CA GLY A 25 -34.70 -26.06 0.07
C GLY A 25 -34.85 -26.63 1.48
N LEU A 26 -33.82 -26.51 2.31
CA LEU A 26 -33.90 -26.79 3.75
C LEU A 26 -34.58 -25.59 4.42
N ARG A 27 -35.84 -25.78 4.87
CA ARG A 27 -36.45 -24.91 5.88
C ARG A 27 -36.14 -25.49 7.27
N PRO A 28 -35.83 -24.66 8.27
CA PRO A 28 -35.64 -25.10 9.64
C PRO A 28 -36.98 -25.56 10.24
N THR A 29 -36.99 -26.74 10.85
CA THR A 29 -38.09 -27.25 11.66
C THR A 29 -38.16 -26.51 13.00
N PRO A 30 -39.35 -26.33 13.61
CA PRO A 30 -39.47 -25.82 14.96
C PRO A 30 -38.98 -26.89 15.94
N VAL A 31 -37.93 -26.56 16.69
CA VAL A 31 -37.43 -27.39 17.80
C VAL A 31 -38.43 -27.29 18.95
N ALA A 32 -38.92 -28.44 19.42
CA ALA A 32 -39.75 -28.56 20.61
C ALA A 32 -38.99 -28.09 21.87
N PRO A 33 -39.67 -27.60 22.92
CA PRO A 33 -39.00 -27.17 24.14
C PRO A 33 -38.33 -28.38 24.81
N VAL A 34 -37.00 -28.37 24.87
CA VAL A 34 -36.23 -29.33 25.65
C VAL A 34 -36.32 -28.91 27.12
N THR A 35 -37.03 -29.71 27.91
CA THR A 35 -37.02 -29.63 29.38
C THR A 35 -35.58 -29.69 29.90
N PRO A 36 -35.19 -28.85 30.87
CA PRO A 36 -33.83 -28.90 31.42
C PRO A 36 -33.59 -30.25 32.09
N ARG A 37 -32.59 -30.99 31.59
CA ARG A 37 -32.05 -32.15 32.29
C ARG A 37 -31.32 -31.63 33.53
N GLN A 38 -31.76 -32.07 34.71
CA GLN A 38 -31.07 -31.84 35.99
C GLN A 38 -29.59 -32.19 35.86
N ALA A 39 -28.74 -31.18 36.03
CA ALA A 39 -27.31 -31.39 36.26
C ALA A 39 -27.14 -31.97 37.66
N THR A 40 -26.70 -33.23 37.71
CA THR A 40 -26.18 -33.85 38.93
C THR A 40 -24.90 -33.14 39.33
N SER A 41 -24.88 -32.62 40.56
CA SER A 41 -23.72 -32.04 41.22
C SER A 41 -22.60 -33.07 41.42
N GLY A 42 -21.59 -33.04 40.55
CA GLY A 42 -20.30 -33.67 40.78
C GLY A 42 -19.31 -32.64 41.27
N SER A 43 -19.05 -32.61 42.58
CA SER A 43 -17.98 -31.82 43.19
C SER A 43 -16.65 -32.50 42.92
N GLY A 44 -15.87 -31.95 41.98
CA GLY A 44 -14.45 -32.22 41.82
C GLY A 44 -13.70 -30.91 42.05
N ALA A 45 -13.15 -30.72 43.25
CA ALA A 45 -12.30 -29.58 43.55
C ALA A 45 -10.97 -29.72 42.77
N GLY A 46 -10.86 -29.02 41.64
CA GLY A 46 -9.58 -28.80 40.98
C GLY A 46 -8.70 -27.87 41.84
N SER A 47 -7.42 -28.19 41.97
CA SER A 47 -6.43 -27.33 42.63
C SER A 47 -6.50 -25.90 42.08
N PRO A 48 -6.42 -24.85 42.92
CA PRO A 48 -6.51 -23.47 42.46
C PRO A 48 -5.40 -23.20 41.43
N VAL A 49 -5.79 -22.80 40.22
CA VAL A 49 -4.86 -22.31 39.21
C VAL A 49 -4.18 -21.08 39.80
N ALA A 50 -2.86 -21.10 39.92
CA ALA A 50 -2.11 -19.96 40.44
C ALA A 50 -2.47 -18.71 39.62
N SER A 51 -2.90 -17.65 40.29
CA SER A 51 -3.41 -16.43 39.69
C SER A 51 -2.77 -15.19 40.31
N GLY A 52 -2.82 -14.09 39.57
CA GLY A 52 -2.45 -12.75 40.01
C GLY A 52 -3.57 -11.75 39.71
N LYS A 53 -3.25 -10.46 39.79
CA LYS A 53 -4.22 -9.36 39.65
C LYS A 53 -3.70 -8.32 38.65
N ILE A 54 -4.61 -7.71 37.90
CA ILE A 54 -4.33 -6.51 37.10
C ILE A 54 -5.17 -5.37 37.64
N GLU A 55 -4.53 -4.26 38.01
CA GLU A 55 -5.19 -3.03 38.39
C GLU A 55 -4.73 -1.90 37.49
N GLY A 56 -5.59 -0.91 37.27
CA GLY A 56 -5.15 0.23 36.50
C GLY A 56 -6.12 1.37 36.46
N VAL A 57 -5.72 2.41 35.73
CA VAL A 57 -6.54 3.56 35.41
C VAL A 57 -6.59 3.76 33.90
N VAL A 58 -7.78 4.06 33.39
CA VAL A 58 -7.99 4.46 32.01
C VAL A 58 -8.16 5.98 31.95
N ILE A 59 -7.38 6.64 31.10
CA ILE A 59 -7.42 8.09 30.90
C ILE A 59 -7.57 8.45 29.42
N ASP A 60 -8.14 9.62 29.17
CA ASP A 60 -8.19 10.29 27.88
C ASP A 60 -6.79 10.81 27.54
N ALA A 61 -6.23 10.37 26.41
CA ALA A 61 -4.86 10.70 26.02
C ALA A 61 -4.66 12.18 25.68
N LYS A 62 -5.73 12.88 25.24
CA LYS A 62 -5.70 14.29 24.84
C LYS A 62 -5.84 15.24 26.02
N THR A 63 -6.73 14.92 26.95
CA THR A 63 -7.08 15.80 28.08
C THR A 63 -6.45 15.36 29.40
N GLY A 64 -5.94 14.13 29.48
CA GLY A 64 -5.40 13.53 30.69
C GLY A 64 -6.45 13.18 31.75
N LYS A 65 -7.75 13.31 31.44
CA LYS A 65 -8.85 13.06 32.39
C LYS A 65 -9.19 11.56 32.47
N PRO A 66 -9.64 11.05 33.63
CA PRO A 66 -10.08 9.66 33.73
C PRO A 66 -11.31 9.34 32.88
N LEU A 67 -11.37 8.13 32.32
CA LEU A 67 -12.47 7.65 31.48
C LEU A 67 -13.30 6.59 32.19
N ASN A 68 -14.59 6.85 32.36
CA ASN A 68 -15.56 5.95 32.97
C ASN A 68 -16.18 4.97 31.95
N ASN A 69 -16.64 3.82 32.41
CA ASN A 69 -17.33 2.79 31.61
C ASN A 69 -16.51 2.24 30.43
N VAL A 70 -15.19 2.21 30.56
CA VAL A 70 -14.30 1.61 29.55
C VAL A 70 -14.26 0.10 29.79
N MET A 71 -14.53 -0.69 28.76
CA MET A 71 -14.45 -2.15 28.84
C MET A 71 -13.01 -2.60 28.71
N VAL A 72 -12.45 -3.22 29.76
CA VAL A 72 -11.10 -3.77 29.80
C VAL A 72 -11.14 -5.30 29.71
N THR A 73 -10.47 -5.88 28.72
CA THR A 73 -10.41 -7.31 28.46
C THR A 73 -8.96 -7.78 28.29
N THR A 74 -8.74 -9.10 28.37
CA THR A 74 -7.41 -9.68 28.14
C THR A 74 -7.40 -10.71 27.01
N SER A 75 -6.22 -10.99 26.46
CA SER A 75 -5.93 -12.12 25.58
C SER A 75 -4.66 -12.84 26.06
N PRO A 76 -4.70 -14.11 26.51
CA PRO A 76 -5.87 -15.00 26.62
C PRO A 76 -7.03 -14.42 27.43
N GLY A 77 -8.26 -14.82 27.08
CA GLY A 77 -9.50 -14.28 27.66
C GLY A 77 -9.65 -14.55 29.15
N THR A 78 -9.91 -13.50 29.92
CA THR A 78 -10.35 -13.56 31.32
C THR A 78 -11.65 -12.77 31.48
N PRO A 79 -12.36 -12.89 32.62
CA PRO A 79 -13.51 -12.01 32.89
C PRO A 79 -13.09 -10.55 32.81
N GLY A 80 -13.67 -9.79 31.88
CA GLY A 80 -13.36 -8.36 31.70
C GLY A 80 -13.86 -7.48 32.85
N ALA A 81 -13.36 -6.25 32.92
CA ALA A 81 -13.72 -5.27 33.94
C ALA A 81 -14.08 -3.92 33.32
N MET A 82 -15.06 -3.23 33.89
CA MET A 82 -15.39 -1.84 33.51
C MET A 82 -14.61 -0.85 34.37
N SER A 83 -14.14 0.24 33.77
CA SER A 83 -13.56 1.35 34.54
C SER A 83 -14.64 2.15 35.28
N ASP A 84 -14.30 2.68 36.46
CA ASP A 84 -15.17 3.53 37.28
C ASP A 84 -15.05 5.03 36.92
N THR A 85 -15.73 5.90 37.68
CA THR A 85 -15.72 7.36 37.47
C THR A 85 -14.34 8.01 37.68
N GLN A 86 -13.41 7.31 38.34
CA GLN A 86 -12.00 7.71 38.48
C GLN A 86 -11.11 7.01 37.44
N GLY A 87 -11.71 6.35 36.44
CA GLY A 87 -11.05 5.56 35.41
C GLY A 87 -10.48 4.24 35.91
N LYS A 88 -10.68 3.87 37.18
CA LYS A 88 -10.02 2.70 37.76
C LYS A 88 -10.72 1.42 37.35
N PHE A 89 -9.95 0.37 37.06
CA PHE A 89 -10.45 -0.97 36.78
C PHE A 89 -9.65 -2.01 37.55
N THR A 90 -10.21 -3.21 37.71
CA THR A 90 -9.55 -4.35 38.35
C THR A 90 -9.98 -5.66 37.71
N LEU A 91 -9.01 -6.43 37.23
CA LEU A 91 -9.18 -7.82 36.82
C LEU A 91 -8.58 -8.69 37.92
N ALA A 92 -9.44 -9.42 38.63
CA ALA A 92 -9.06 -10.35 39.69
C ALA A 92 -8.81 -11.76 39.12
N ASP A 93 -8.04 -12.56 39.84
CA ASP A 93 -7.84 -13.98 39.57
C ASP A 93 -7.36 -14.29 38.15
N VAL A 94 -6.52 -13.42 37.59
CA VAL A 94 -5.92 -13.59 36.26
C VAL A 94 -4.90 -14.72 36.35
N PRO A 95 -5.07 -15.86 35.64
CA PRO A 95 -4.14 -16.98 35.73
C PRO A 95 -2.71 -16.56 35.39
N VAL A 96 -1.70 -17.19 35.99
CA VAL A 96 -0.29 -16.94 35.66
C VAL A 96 -0.04 -17.13 34.17
N GLY A 97 0.59 -16.16 33.52
CA GLY A 97 0.79 -16.17 32.07
C GLY A 97 1.07 -14.79 31.48
N MET A 98 1.23 -14.74 30.16
CA MET A 98 1.40 -13.50 29.40
C MET A 98 0.07 -13.06 28.81
N TYR A 99 -0.28 -11.79 29.00
CA TYR A 99 -1.54 -11.21 28.55
C TYR A 99 -1.33 -9.95 27.73
N ASN A 100 -2.18 -9.80 26.72
CA ASN A 100 -2.49 -8.49 26.17
C ASN A 100 -3.72 -7.96 26.90
N VAL A 101 -3.71 -6.69 27.29
CA VAL A 101 -4.82 -5.99 27.93
C VAL A 101 -5.34 -4.94 26.96
N GLU A 102 -6.64 -4.98 26.69
CA GLU A 102 -7.33 -4.08 25.76
C GLU A 102 -8.38 -3.30 26.51
N ALA A 103 -8.51 -2.02 26.21
CA ALA A 103 -9.52 -1.13 26.76
C ALA A 103 -10.30 -0.48 25.62
N SER A 104 -11.61 -0.66 25.59
CA SER A 104 -12.49 -0.15 24.55
C SER A 104 -13.58 0.74 25.13
N LEU A 105 -13.78 1.89 24.51
CA LEU A 105 -14.84 2.83 24.81
C LEU A 105 -15.35 3.41 23.50
N LYS A 106 -16.67 3.50 23.33
CA LYS A 106 -17.27 4.07 22.12
C LYS A 106 -16.80 5.53 21.92
N GLY A 107 -16.33 5.85 20.71
CA GLY A 107 -15.79 7.18 20.38
C GLY A 107 -14.31 7.37 20.75
N TYR A 108 -13.63 6.29 21.13
CA TYR A 108 -12.21 6.25 21.45
C TYR A 108 -11.54 5.10 20.68
N ASP A 109 -10.28 5.31 20.30
CA ASP A 109 -9.43 4.21 19.84
C ASP A 109 -9.18 3.22 20.98
N VAL A 110 -8.90 1.97 20.62
CA VAL A 110 -8.60 0.92 21.61
C VAL A 110 -7.29 1.22 22.35
N GLY A 111 -7.36 1.30 23.67
CA GLY A 111 -6.17 1.34 24.52
C GLY A 111 -5.57 -0.05 24.62
N PHE A 112 -4.27 -0.20 24.39
CA PHE A 112 -3.62 -1.51 24.32
C PHE A 112 -2.36 -1.60 25.19
N LYS A 113 -2.22 -2.72 25.91
CA LYS A 113 -0.98 -3.10 26.60
C LYS A 113 -0.64 -4.57 26.33
N GLY A 114 0.33 -4.81 25.46
CA GLY A 114 0.80 -6.16 25.14
C GLY A 114 1.87 -6.70 26.10
N ASN A 115 2.05 -8.02 26.08
CA ASN A 115 3.11 -8.76 26.77
C ASN A 115 3.21 -8.48 28.29
N LEU A 116 2.06 -8.40 28.98
CA LEU A 116 2.02 -8.24 30.43
C LEU A 116 2.19 -9.61 31.12
N SER A 117 3.26 -9.76 31.90
CA SER A 117 3.53 -10.98 32.67
C SER A 117 2.77 -10.97 33.99
N ILE A 118 1.96 -12.00 34.22
CA ILE A 118 1.22 -12.24 35.47
C ILE A 118 1.87 -13.40 36.21
N VAL A 119 2.26 -13.15 37.46
CA VAL A 119 2.88 -14.12 38.37
C VAL A 119 1.99 -14.37 39.58
N ALA A 120 2.14 -15.53 40.24
CA ALA A 120 1.25 -15.96 41.31
C ALA A 120 1.26 -14.98 42.48
N GLY A 121 0.07 -14.53 42.92
CA GLY A 121 -0.12 -13.56 44.01
C GLY A 121 0.34 -12.13 43.69
N GLY A 122 0.89 -11.88 42.50
CA GLY A 122 1.37 -10.57 42.08
C GLY A 122 0.24 -9.65 41.60
N THR A 123 0.39 -8.35 41.83
CA THR A 123 -0.47 -7.31 41.24
C THR A 123 0.32 -6.51 40.22
N GLN A 124 -0.21 -6.42 39.00
CA GLN A 124 0.32 -5.56 37.94
C GLN A 124 -0.51 -4.28 37.85
N SER A 125 0.13 -3.13 38.05
CA SER A 125 -0.50 -1.82 37.90
C SER A 125 -0.21 -1.23 36.52
N LEU A 126 -1.23 -0.74 35.83
CA LEU A 126 -1.05 -0.14 34.50
C LEU A 126 -1.96 1.09 34.25
N GLN A 127 -1.51 1.99 33.40
CA GLN A 127 -2.32 3.11 32.91
C GLN A 127 -2.61 2.88 31.42
N LEU A 128 -3.88 2.78 31.05
CA LEU A 128 -4.32 2.70 29.66
C LEU A 128 -4.72 4.10 29.21
N ARG A 129 -4.20 4.51 28.06
CA ARG A 129 -4.55 5.79 27.44
C ARG A 129 -5.39 5.49 26.22
N LEU A 130 -6.59 6.05 26.19
CA LEU A 130 -7.45 5.99 25.01
C LEU A 130 -7.39 7.35 24.36
N GLN A 131 -6.98 7.37 23.11
CA GLN A 131 -7.12 8.54 22.26
C GLN A 131 -8.62 8.64 21.93
N PRO A 132 -9.29 9.79 22.13
CA PRO A 132 -10.57 10.01 21.46
C PRO A 132 -10.34 9.66 20.00
N ALA A 133 -11.16 8.80 19.42
CA ALA A 133 -11.07 8.56 18.00
C ALA A 133 -11.30 9.95 17.40
N ASP A 134 -10.24 10.60 16.90
CA ASP A 134 -10.40 11.84 16.16
C ASP A 134 -11.41 11.51 15.05
N ASP A 135 -12.25 12.48 14.66
CA ASP A 135 -13.29 12.30 13.63
C ASP A 135 -12.66 11.53 12.47
N TYR A 136 -12.93 10.22 12.36
CA TYR A 136 -12.37 9.35 11.32
C TYR A 136 -12.48 10.12 10.03
N PRO A 137 -11.38 10.54 9.39
CA PRO A 137 -11.46 11.64 8.44
C PRO A 137 -12.29 11.18 7.26
N LEU A 138 -13.53 11.65 7.20
CA LEU A 138 -14.51 11.23 6.19
C LEU A 138 -14.17 11.82 4.81
N ALA A 139 -13.12 12.61 4.72
CA ALA A 139 -12.72 13.35 3.54
C ALA A 139 -11.20 13.51 3.44
N ARG A 140 -10.72 13.62 2.20
CA ARG A 140 -9.38 14.11 1.85
C ARG A 140 -9.44 15.06 0.65
N VAL A 141 -8.37 15.81 0.41
CA VAL A 141 -8.15 16.46 -0.88
C VAL A 141 -7.72 15.40 -1.88
N LEU A 142 -8.31 15.42 -3.07
CA LEU A 142 -8.08 14.45 -4.13
C LEU A 142 -7.05 14.99 -5.13
N GLY A 143 -6.02 14.19 -5.39
CA GLY A 143 -5.16 14.36 -6.56
C GLY A 143 -5.91 13.91 -7.82
N VAL A 144 -5.92 14.75 -8.83
CA VAL A 144 -6.60 14.50 -10.11
C VAL A 144 -5.58 14.50 -11.22
N TRP A 145 -5.64 13.50 -12.09
CA TRP A 145 -4.71 13.31 -13.19
C TRP A 145 -5.35 13.24 -14.56
N PRO A 146 -4.55 13.46 -15.62
CA PRO A 146 -5.07 13.48 -16.97
C PRO A 146 -5.70 12.16 -17.48
N THR A 147 -5.51 11.05 -16.78
CA THR A 147 -6.07 9.74 -17.19
C THR A 147 -7.19 9.26 -16.28
N ASP A 148 -7.52 10.01 -15.22
CA ASP A 148 -8.65 9.71 -14.36
C ASP A 148 -9.96 9.96 -15.13
N LYS A 149 -10.61 8.87 -15.55
CA LYS A 149 -11.95 8.88 -16.14
C LYS A 149 -12.92 8.38 -15.09
N GLN A 150 -13.79 9.23 -14.59
CA GLN A 150 -14.98 8.77 -13.88
C GLN A 150 -16.22 9.37 -14.59
N VAL A 151 -17.34 8.66 -14.55
CA VAL A 151 -18.53 8.93 -15.38
C VAL A 151 -19.69 9.15 -14.42
N TYR A 152 -20.48 10.19 -14.66
CA TYR A 152 -21.68 10.48 -13.87
C TYR A 152 -22.77 9.40 -14.07
N PRO A 153 -23.72 9.26 -13.12
CA PRO A 153 -24.89 8.38 -13.26
C PRO A 153 -25.79 8.68 -14.48
N ASP A 154 -25.67 9.86 -15.11
CA ASP A 154 -26.39 10.26 -16.31
C ASP A 154 -25.62 9.98 -17.62
N ASN A 155 -24.56 9.16 -17.55
CA ASN A 155 -23.65 8.84 -18.66
C ASN A 155 -22.86 10.05 -19.24
N LYS A 156 -22.81 11.20 -18.55
CA LYS A 156 -21.84 12.25 -18.89
C LYS A 156 -20.47 11.92 -18.31
N VAL A 157 -19.42 12.12 -19.09
CA VAL A 157 -18.03 11.97 -18.62
C VAL A 157 -17.74 13.09 -17.61
N TRP A 158 -17.28 12.72 -16.42
CA TRP A 158 -17.03 13.66 -15.30
C TRP A 158 -15.76 14.47 -15.50
N ILE A 159 -14.76 13.87 -16.14
CA ILE A 159 -13.52 14.48 -16.62
C ILE A 159 -13.28 13.93 -18.03
N THR A 160 -13.62 14.70 -19.06
CA THR A 160 -13.20 14.36 -20.43
C THR A 160 -11.85 14.99 -20.64
N LEU A 161 -10.88 14.22 -21.07
CA LEU A 161 -9.56 14.71 -21.43
C LEU A 161 -9.25 14.18 -22.81
N HIS A 162 -9.79 14.88 -23.81
CA HIS A 162 -9.21 14.99 -25.14
C HIS A 162 -10.01 15.99 -26.00
N GLY A 163 -9.38 17.11 -26.29
CA GLY A 163 -9.20 17.61 -27.66
C GLY A 163 -10.37 18.38 -28.28
N GLY A 164 -10.38 19.70 -28.09
CA GLY A 164 -10.94 20.63 -29.07
C GLY A 164 -11.69 21.81 -28.46
N TYR A 165 -10.96 22.90 -28.19
CA TYR A 165 -11.43 24.21 -27.73
C TYR A 165 -12.90 24.57 -27.98
N ALA A 166 -13.61 24.93 -26.92
CA ALA A 166 -13.90 26.33 -26.55
C ALA A 166 -15.05 26.33 -25.52
N TYR A 167 -14.70 26.38 -24.23
CA TYR A 167 -15.40 27.04 -23.09
C TYR A 167 -14.98 26.32 -21.79
N HIS A 168 -14.05 26.93 -21.05
CA HIS A 168 -13.46 26.50 -19.77
C HIS A 168 -12.84 25.08 -19.76
N ASP A 169 -11.58 24.99 -20.19
CA ASP A 169 -10.75 23.76 -20.15
C ASP A 169 -10.38 23.37 -18.70
N ASN A 170 -11.34 22.83 -17.95
CA ASN A 170 -11.02 22.01 -16.77
C ASN A 170 -10.19 20.76 -17.16
N GLU A 171 -10.10 20.49 -18.47
CA GLU A 171 -9.39 19.42 -19.17
C GLU A 171 -7.85 19.58 -19.22
N LYS A 172 -7.27 20.43 -18.37
CA LYS A 172 -5.80 20.59 -18.23
C LYS A 172 -5.33 20.63 -16.77
N ILE A 173 -6.24 20.42 -15.82
CA ILE A 173 -5.96 20.63 -14.40
C ILE A 173 -5.50 19.33 -13.77
N THR A 174 -4.21 19.25 -13.48
CA THR A 174 -3.63 18.23 -12.60
C THR A 174 -3.55 18.80 -11.19
N THR A 175 -3.94 18.04 -10.17
CA THR A 175 -3.81 18.46 -8.76
C THR A 175 -2.95 17.50 -7.96
N THR A 176 -2.27 18.05 -6.95
CA THR A 176 -1.30 17.36 -6.09
C THR A 176 -1.93 16.52 -4.98
N GLY A 177 -3.24 16.63 -4.75
CA GLY A 177 -3.90 16.07 -3.54
C GLY A 177 -3.53 16.77 -2.24
N LEU A 178 -2.73 17.85 -2.27
CA LEU A 178 -2.28 18.54 -1.08
C LEU A 178 -3.36 19.44 -0.48
N ASN A 179 -3.33 19.55 0.84
CA ASN A 179 -4.05 20.60 1.56
C ASN A 179 -3.42 22.00 1.39
N ASN A 180 -2.28 22.12 0.71
CA ASN A 180 -1.62 23.39 0.40
C ASN A 180 -1.64 23.62 -1.13
N VAL A 181 -2.38 24.62 -1.60
CA VAL A 181 -2.71 24.80 -3.01
C VAL A 181 -2.43 26.22 -3.50
N GLY A 182 -2.27 26.40 -4.81
CA GLY A 182 -2.13 27.73 -5.43
C GLY A 182 -3.43 28.54 -5.36
N VAL A 183 -3.34 29.83 -5.04
CA VAL A 183 -4.47 30.77 -5.17
C VAL A 183 -5.05 30.71 -6.59
N GLY A 184 -6.37 30.71 -6.72
CA GLY A 184 -7.05 30.61 -8.01
C GLY A 184 -7.12 29.19 -8.58
N THR A 185 -6.71 28.16 -7.84
CA THR A 185 -6.79 26.76 -8.27
C THR A 185 -8.07 26.08 -7.76
N TYR A 186 -8.62 25.15 -8.54
CA TYR A 186 -9.68 24.26 -8.08
C TYR A 186 -9.14 23.19 -7.13
N VAL A 187 -9.82 23.01 -6.01
CA VAL A 187 -9.55 21.96 -5.03
C VAL A 187 -10.60 20.88 -5.18
N TYR A 188 -10.14 19.68 -5.53
CA TYR A 188 -10.99 18.49 -5.61
C TYR A 188 -10.97 17.79 -4.26
N LEU A 189 -12.13 17.32 -3.83
CA LEU A 189 -12.29 16.63 -2.56
C LEU A 189 -12.82 15.23 -2.83
N GLU A 190 -12.56 14.33 -1.91
CA GLU A 190 -13.11 12.98 -1.94
C GLU A 190 -13.59 12.57 -0.56
N GLY A 191 -14.83 12.12 -0.48
CA GLY A 191 -15.41 11.46 0.67
C GLY A 191 -15.06 9.98 0.70
N ARG A 192 -14.82 9.42 1.89
CA ARG A 192 -14.56 7.99 2.06
C ARG A 192 -15.79 7.16 1.70
N GLU A 193 -15.58 6.00 1.08
CA GLU A 193 -16.65 5.05 0.74
C GLU A 193 -17.15 4.25 1.95
N LYS A 194 -16.32 4.14 2.98
CA LYS A 194 -16.60 3.38 4.19
C LYS A 194 -16.23 4.18 5.44
N ASP A 195 -16.89 3.90 6.54
CA ASP A 195 -16.60 4.49 7.84
C ASP A 195 -15.47 3.74 8.59
N ALA A 196 -15.19 4.17 9.82
CA ALA A 196 -14.18 3.55 10.69
C ALA A 196 -14.42 2.05 10.98
N ASN A 197 -15.64 1.55 10.77
CA ASN A 197 -16.03 0.16 11.01
C ASN A 197 -16.20 -0.63 9.70
N ASP A 198 -15.66 -0.12 8.59
CA ASP A 198 -15.78 -0.71 7.24
C ASP A 198 -17.23 -0.80 6.75
N LYS A 199 -18.14 0.00 7.32
CA LYS A 199 -19.53 0.08 6.87
C LYS A 199 -19.65 1.07 5.72
N PRO A 200 -20.46 0.78 4.69
CA PRO A 200 -20.61 1.65 3.53
C PRO A 200 -21.22 3.00 3.92
N ILE A 201 -20.68 4.08 3.36
CA ILE A 201 -21.21 5.43 3.45
C ILE A 201 -22.09 5.69 2.24
N SER A 202 -23.30 6.20 2.47
CA SER A 202 -24.36 6.30 1.44
C SER A 202 -24.60 7.72 0.91
N GLY A 203 -23.94 8.73 1.46
CA GLY A 203 -24.07 10.11 1.00
C GLY A 203 -23.16 11.08 1.75
N TRP A 204 -22.92 12.23 1.14
CA TRP A 204 -22.02 13.28 1.64
C TRP A 204 -22.69 14.64 1.45
N THR A 205 -22.43 15.58 2.35
CA THR A 205 -22.87 16.97 2.24
C THR A 205 -21.73 17.88 2.64
N TRP A 206 -21.33 18.77 1.74
CA TRP A 206 -20.12 19.56 1.86
C TRP A 206 -20.41 21.03 2.08
N LYS A 207 -19.62 21.65 2.95
CA LYS A 207 -19.61 23.09 3.17
C LYS A 207 -18.17 23.58 3.21
N VAL A 208 -17.92 24.71 2.56
CA VAL A 208 -16.61 25.35 2.59
C VAL A 208 -16.76 26.78 3.05
N THR A 209 -15.97 27.15 4.04
CA THR A 209 -15.86 28.51 4.57
C THR A 209 -14.50 29.07 4.15
N GLY A 210 -14.51 30.24 3.52
CA GLY A 210 -13.32 30.92 3.02
C GLY A 210 -12.56 31.69 4.11
N PRO A 211 -11.41 32.28 3.76
CA PRO A 211 -10.50 32.92 4.71
C PRO A 211 -11.09 34.09 5.48
N SER A 212 -12.12 34.75 4.94
CA SER A 212 -12.81 35.87 5.61
C SER A 212 -14.09 35.43 6.33
N GLY A 213 -14.31 34.12 6.47
CA GLY A 213 -15.55 33.54 7.03
C GLY A 213 -16.70 33.48 6.02
N GLU A 214 -16.45 33.74 4.73
CA GLU A 214 -17.49 33.70 3.70
C GLU A 214 -17.85 32.28 3.30
N ALA A 215 -19.11 32.03 2.93
CA ALA A 215 -19.48 30.77 2.30
C ALA A 215 -18.87 30.69 0.88
N VAL A 216 -18.18 29.59 0.58
CA VAL A 216 -17.59 29.32 -0.72
C VAL A 216 -18.51 28.39 -1.51
N LYS A 217 -18.70 28.67 -2.80
CA LYS A 217 -19.49 27.81 -3.70
C LYS A 217 -18.79 26.46 -3.84
N VAL A 218 -19.50 25.39 -3.48
CA VAL A 218 -19.06 24.01 -3.69
C VAL A 218 -19.84 23.42 -4.86
N GLU A 219 -19.13 22.99 -5.90
CA GLU A 219 -19.72 22.30 -7.03
C GLU A 219 -19.95 20.84 -6.65
N ASN A 220 -21.14 20.31 -6.99
CA ASN A 220 -21.55 18.95 -6.62
C ASN A 220 -21.50 18.67 -5.11
N ALA A 221 -21.89 19.64 -4.28
CA ALA A 221 -21.79 19.59 -2.81
C ALA A 221 -22.49 18.42 -2.10
N ASN A 222 -23.23 17.57 -2.81
CA ASN A 222 -23.88 16.37 -2.27
C ASN A 222 -23.36 15.05 -2.87
N THR A 223 -22.23 15.08 -3.57
CA THR A 223 -21.57 13.89 -4.13
C THR A 223 -20.37 13.50 -3.29
N ARG A 224 -19.83 12.31 -3.56
CA ARG A 224 -18.58 11.85 -2.94
C ARG A 224 -17.41 12.75 -3.31
N THR A 225 -17.41 13.31 -4.52
CA THR A 225 -16.25 14.00 -5.08
C THR A 225 -16.59 15.42 -5.57
N PRO A 226 -16.81 16.37 -4.64
CA PRO A 226 -17.09 17.75 -5.00
C PRO A 226 -15.79 18.53 -5.26
N ARG A 227 -15.93 19.79 -5.69
CA ARG A 227 -14.80 20.73 -5.79
C ARG A 227 -15.19 22.15 -5.45
N PHE A 228 -14.21 22.96 -5.11
CA PHE A 228 -14.38 24.41 -4.93
C PHE A 228 -13.18 25.18 -5.48
N LEU A 229 -13.35 26.48 -5.76
CA LEU A 229 -12.27 27.35 -6.21
C LEU A 229 -11.63 28.06 -5.01
N ALA A 230 -10.32 27.87 -4.81
CA ALA A 230 -9.55 28.57 -3.77
C ALA A 230 -9.15 29.98 -4.23
N ALA A 231 -10.13 30.87 -4.40
CA ALA A 231 -9.96 32.15 -5.10
C ALA A 231 -9.11 33.20 -4.38
N ARG A 232 -8.93 33.07 -3.06
CA ARG A 232 -8.19 34.00 -2.19
C ARG A 232 -7.13 33.28 -1.37
N GLU A 233 -6.05 33.98 -1.07
CA GLU A 233 -5.02 33.53 -0.13
C GLU A 233 -5.61 33.34 1.28
N GLY A 234 -5.15 32.30 1.97
CA GLY A 234 -5.55 31.99 3.35
C GLY A 234 -6.16 30.62 3.52
N LYS A 235 -6.76 30.39 4.70
CA LYS A 235 -7.31 29.10 5.11
C LYS A 235 -8.77 28.96 4.73
N TYR A 236 -9.09 27.82 4.15
CA TYR A 236 -10.44 27.35 3.86
C TYR A 236 -10.76 26.20 4.81
N GLU A 237 -11.88 26.32 5.52
CA GLU A 237 -12.41 25.25 6.35
C GLU A 237 -13.40 24.44 5.52
N VAL A 238 -13.06 23.17 5.28
CA VAL A 238 -13.87 22.24 4.50
C VAL A 238 -14.52 21.26 5.46
N THR A 239 -15.85 21.29 5.56
CA THR A 239 -16.63 20.37 6.37
C THR A 239 -17.38 19.39 5.48
N VAL A 240 -17.33 18.11 5.84
CA VAL A 240 -18.21 17.07 5.27
C VAL A 240 -19.10 16.51 6.37
N GLU A 241 -20.37 16.28 6.04
CA GLU A 241 -21.28 15.43 6.79
C GLU A 241 -21.59 14.19 5.95
N ALA A 242 -21.39 12.99 6.49
CA ALA A 242 -21.61 11.73 5.81
C ALA A 242 -22.82 10.96 6.39
N ASN A 243 -23.56 10.28 5.53
CA ASN A 243 -24.63 9.36 5.90
C ASN A 243 -24.06 7.97 6.17
N LEU A 244 -23.97 7.61 7.45
CA LEU A 244 -23.43 6.32 7.90
C LEU A 244 -24.53 5.24 7.90
N ASP A 245 -24.10 3.99 7.98
CA ASP A 245 -25.00 2.85 8.11
C ASP A 245 -25.93 2.98 9.35
N GLY A 246 -27.15 2.48 9.24
CA GLY A 246 -28.16 2.61 10.29
C GLY A 246 -28.74 4.04 10.49
N GLY A 247 -28.46 4.97 9.57
CA GLY A 247 -29.04 6.32 9.58
C GLY A 247 -28.31 7.35 10.47
N ALA A 248 -27.16 6.97 11.02
CA ALA A 248 -26.30 7.89 11.76
C ALA A 248 -25.63 8.92 10.82
N LYS A 249 -25.20 10.05 11.39
CA LYS A 249 -24.45 11.09 10.68
C LYS A 249 -23.03 11.16 11.24
N GLY A 250 -22.04 11.11 10.36
CA GLY A 250 -20.65 11.42 10.69
C GLY A 250 -20.31 12.82 10.20
N LYS A 251 -19.39 13.51 10.87
CA LYS A 251 -18.90 14.82 10.43
C LYS A 251 -17.38 14.83 10.53
N SER A 252 -16.71 15.42 9.55
CA SER A 252 -15.28 15.73 9.66
C SER A 252 -14.99 17.10 9.06
N THR A 253 -13.86 17.68 9.46
CA THR A 253 -13.39 18.96 8.95
C THR A 253 -11.92 18.83 8.56
N LEU A 254 -11.57 19.33 7.37
CA LEU A 254 -10.18 19.47 6.92
C LEU A 254 -9.89 20.93 6.56
N THR A 255 -8.65 21.34 6.67
CA THR A 255 -8.21 22.70 6.31
C THR A 255 -7.43 22.64 5.01
N VAL A 256 -7.82 23.49 4.05
CA VAL A 256 -7.04 23.76 2.83
C VAL A 256 -6.46 25.16 2.94
N THR A 257 -5.18 25.32 2.64
CA THR A 257 -4.49 26.62 2.66
C THR A 257 -4.14 26.99 1.23
N ALA A 258 -4.56 28.17 0.79
CA ALA A 258 -4.20 28.72 -0.50
C ALA A 258 -3.09 29.75 -0.35
N GLY A 259 -2.04 29.65 -1.18
CA GLY A 259 -0.90 30.55 -1.15
C GLY A 259 -0.29 30.81 -2.54
N HIS A 260 0.82 31.54 -2.55
CA HIS A 260 1.60 31.89 -3.73
C HIS A 260 2.97 31.21 -3.71
N TYR A 261 3.49 30.91 -4.90
CA TYR A 261 4.79 30.29 -5.07
C TYR A 261 5.92 31.31 -4.80
N VAL A 262 6.91 30.92 -4.00
CA VAL A 262 7.95 31.82 -3.45
C VAL A 262 9.38 31.40 -3.77
N GLY A 263 9.60 30.29 -4.47
CA GLY A 263 10.90 29.78 -4.89
C GLY A 263 11.67 29.03 -3.81
N ALA A 264 12.48 28.05 -4.24
CA ALA A 264 13.28 27.19 -3.36
C ALA A 264 14.25 27.95 -2.43
N GLU A 265 14.76 29.11 -2.83
CA GLU A 265 15.64 29.96 -2.00
C GLU A 265 14.92 30.43 -0.71
N THR A 266 13.60 30.65 -0.78
CA THR A 266 12.82 30.98 0.42
C THR A 266 12.81 29.81 1.40
N CYS A 267 12.70 28.57 0.89
CA CYS A 267 12.78 27.35 1.69
C CYS A 267 14.17 27.19 2.34
N GLN A 268 15.24 27.49 1.59
CA GLN A 268 16.63 27.45 2.07
C GLN A 268 16.84 28.34 3.30
N SER A 269 16.14 29.47 3.41
CA SER A 269 16.30 30.38 4.56
C SER A 269 16.10 29.70 5.92
N CYS A 270 15.32 28.60 5.97
CA CYS A 270 15.09 27.80 7.16
C CYS A 270 15.65 26.36 7.04
N HIS A 271 15.60 25.72 5.86
CA HIS A 271 16.04 24.34 5.64
C HIS A 271 17.52 24.23 5.24
N ASN A 272 18.40 24.85 6.02
CA ASN A 272 19.85 24.99 5.77
C ASN A 272 20.74 24.38 6.87
N GLY A 273 20.16 23.63 7.81
CA GLY A 273 20.87 23.03 8.94
C GLY A 273 20.99 23.93 10.17
N SER A 274 20.73 25.24 10.05
CA SER A 274 20.81 26.19 11.18
C SER A 274 19.47 26.36 11.89
N VAL A 275 18.35 26.34 11.17
CA VAL A 275 16.99 26.45 11.74
C VAL A 275 16.28 25.10 11.72
N GLN A 276 16.26 24.46 10.55
CA GLN A 276 15.77 23.10 10.32
C GLN A 276 16.86 22.27 9.65
N ALA A 277 16.68 20.95 9.63
CA ALA A 277 17.61 20.03 8.95
C ALA A 277 17.87 20.50 7.49
N ASP A 278 19.13 20.45 7.08
CA ASP A 278 19.53 20.85 5.72
C ASP A 278 19.00 19.85 4.71
N THR A 279 17.88 20.22 4.08
CA THR A 279 17.24 19.44 3.01
C THR A 279 17.51 20.09 1.66
N TYR A 280 17.72 21.41 1.64
CA TYR A 280 17.92 22.17 0.43
C TYR A 280 19.23 21.78 -0.28
N SER A 281 20.33 21.69 0.45
CA SER A 281 21.64 21.39 -0.15
C SER A 281 21.67 20.00 -0.78
N ALA A 282 21.02 19.02 -0.16
CA ALA A 282 20.91 17.66 -0.71
C ALA A 282 20.00 17.62 -1.95
N TRP A 283 18.92 18.40 -1.95
CA TRP A 283 17.97 18.48 -3.07
C TRP A 283 18.63 19.06 -4.33
N LEU A 284 19.55 20.02 -4.19
CA LEU A 284 20.28 20.59 -5.33
C LEU A 284 21.02 19.54 -6.17
N GLY A 285 21.42 18.41 -5.57
CA GLY A 285 22.06 17.31 -6.27
C GLY A 285 21.10 16.39 -7.05
N THR A 286 19.78 16.61 -6.97
CA THR A 286 18.77 15.74 -7.59
C THR A 286 18.51 16.08 -9.06
N GLY A 287 17.96 15.11 -9.79
CA GLY A 287 17.47 15.34 -11.15
C GLY A 287 16.29 16.31 -11.20
N HIS A 288 15.53 16.47 -10.10
CA HIS A 288 14.45 17.46 -10.00
C HIS A 288 15.00 18.89 -10.05
N ALA A 289 16.03 19.19 -9.26
CA ALA A 289 16.63 20.52 -9.21
C ALA A 289 17.20 20.97 -10.57
N THR A 290 17.66 20.02 -11.39
CA THR A 290 18.33 20.28 -12.67
C THR A 290 17.47 19.90 -13.88
N LYS A 291 16.16 19.66 -13.68
CA LYS A 291 15.31 19.07 -14.72
C LYS A 291 15.20 19.96 -15.96
N LEU A 292 15.00 21.27 -15.76
CA LEU A 292 14.92 22.21 -16.88
C LEU A 292 16.25 22.28 -17.63
N ASP A 293 17.36 22.38 -16.89
CA ASP A 293 18.72 22.45 -17.44
C ASP A 293 19.05 21.29 -18.38
N THR A 294 18.72 20.08 -17.94
CA THR A 294 19.07 18.83 -18.63
C THR A 294 18.18 18.54 -19.82
N THR A 295 17.01 19.19 -19.93
CA THR A 295 15.99 18.83 -20.93
C THR A 295 15.59 19.96 -21.86
N TYR A 296 15.84 21.23 -21.52
CA TYR A 296 15.39 22.37 -22.32
C TYR A 296 15.89 22.32 -23.77
N GLY A 297 17.11 21.82 -24.00
CA GLY A 297 17.67 21.63 -25.35
C GLY A 297 16.88 20.65 -26.24
N SER A 298 16.01 19.81 -25.67
CA SER A 298 15.14 18.89 -26.41
C SER A 298 13.77 19.48 -26.78
N TYR A 299 13.48 20.70 -26.33
CA TYR A 299 12.17 21.31 -26.52
C TYR A 299 11.95 21.69 -27.98
N THR A 300 10.71 21.50 -28.44
CA THR A 300 10.28 21.92 -29.79
C THR A 300 9.08 22.83 -29.68
N ALA A 301 8.89 23.71 -30.66
CA ALA A 301 7.73 24.60 -30.71
C ALA A 301 6.40 23.86 -30.98
N SER A 302 6.46 22.62 -31.48
CA SER A 302 5.31 21.75 -31.72
C SER A 302 4.87 20.95 -30.50
N SER A 303 5.70 20.89 -29.45
CA SER A 303 5.34 20.28 -28.16
C SER A 303 5.01 21.38 -27.16
N ASP A 304 4.03 21.18 -26.29
CA ASP A 304 3.58 22.14 -25.28
C ASP A 304 3.50 21.56 -23.86
N TYR A 305 3.81 20.28 -23.69
CA TYR A 305 3.63 19.56 -22.43
C TYR A 305 4.87 19.53 -21.53
N CYS A 306 6.08 19.83 -22.04
CA CYS A 306 7.30 19.60 -21.26
C CYS A 306 7.45 20.61 -20.12
N VAL A 307 7.12 21.89 -20.37
CA VAL A 307 7.23 22.96 -19.36
C VAL A 307 6.40 22.63 -18.13
N GLY A 308 5.16 22.14 -18.30
CA GLY A 308 4.27 21.81 -17.18
C GLY A 308 4.85 20.81 -16.18
N CYS A 309 5.75 19.92 -16.63
CA CYS A 309 6.37 18.90 -15.77
C CYS A 309 7.83 19.23 -15.39
N HIS A 310 8.43 20.29 -15.92
CA HIS A 310 9.87 20.59 -15.78
C HIS A 310 10.13 21.93 -15.06
N VAL A 311 9.07 22.64 -14.63
CA VAL A 311 9.13 23.88 -13.84
C VAL A 311 8.18 23.81 -12.65
N THR A 312 8.25 24.80 -11.76
CA THR A 312 7.43 24.81 -10.53
C THR A 312 6.25 25.77 -10.63
N GLY A 313 5.07 25.28 -10.23
CA GLY A 313 3.85 26.10 -10.10
C GLY A 313 3.15 26.43 -11.41
N PHE A 314 3.43 25.72 -12.51
CA PHE A 314 2.81 25.98 -13.81
C PHE A 314 1.30 25.71 -13.79
N ASN A 315 0.49 26.76 -13.85
CA ASN A 315 -0.97 26.66 -13.97
C ASN A 315 -1.54 27.90 -14.68
N GLU A 316 -1.67 27.84 -16.00
CA GLU A 316 -2.12 28.96 -16.85
C GLU A 316 -3.53 29.50 -16.51
N THR A 317 -4.29 28.79 -15.66
CA THR A 317 -5.63 29.19 -15.23
C THR A 317 -5.65 29.94 -13.90
N ALA A 318 -4.52 30.04 -13.21
CA ALA A 318 -4.43 30.57 -11.86
C ALA A 318 -3.29 31.59 -11.71
N GLN A 319 -3.60 32.74 -11.09
CA GLN A 319 -2.59 33.75 -10.76
C GLN A 319 -2.05 33.47 -9.35
N ASN A 320 -1.18 32.46 -9.24
CA ASN A 320 -0.63 31.97 -7.97
C ASN A 320 0.86 32.29 -7.81
N GLY A 321 1.44 33.08 -8.71
CA GLY A 321 2.87 33.41 -8.71
C GLY A 321 3.74 32.29 -9.27
N GLY A 322 3.16 31.31 -9.97
CA GLY A 322 3.83 30.20 -10.60
C GLY A 322 4.74 30.59 -11.77
N PHE A 323 5.44 29.60 -12.35
CA PHE A 323 6.38 29.87 -13.45
C PHE A 323 5.72 30.56 -14.65
N ASP A 324 4.47 30.21 -14.98
CA ASP A 324 3.69 30.81 -16.06
C ASP A 324 3.35 32.28 -15.77
N ASP A 325 2.99 32.64 -14.54
CA ASP A 325 2.78 34.03 -14.11
C ASP A 325 4.08 34.85 -14.23
N LEU A 326 5.22 34.26 -13.87
CA LEU A 326 6.53 34.90 -14.02
C LEU A 326 6.93 35.03 -15.49
N ALA A 327 6.52 34.10 -16.34
CA ALA A 327 6.72 34.20 -17.78
C ALA A 327 5.90 35.32 -18.41
N VAL A 328 4.66 35.54 -17.97
CA VAL A 328 3.86 36.70 -18.38
C VAL A 328 4.58 38.00 -18.03
N LYS A 329 5.15 38.10 -16.82
CA LYS A 329 5.97 39.26 -16.43
C LYS A 329 7.25 39.41 -17.27
N ALA A 330 7.79 38.31 -17.78
CA ALA A 330 8.93 38.28 -18.70
C ALA A 330 8.55 38.56 -20.16
N GLY A 331 7.26 38.78 -20.48
CA GLY A 331 6.78 39.19 -21.80
C GLY A 331 6.10 38.09 -22.62
N TRP A 332 5.84 36.91 -22.05
CA TRP A 332 4.99 35.91 -22.68
C TRP A 332 3.52 36.36 -22.69
N ASP A 333 2.85 36.17 -23.82
CA ASP A 333 1.43 36.45 -24.01
C ASP A 333 0.69 35.12 -24.24
N SER A 334 -0.01 34.65 -23.22
CA SER A 334 -0.75 33.37 -23.26
C SER A 334 -1.86 33.34 -24.31
N GLY A 335 -2.30 34.50 -24.81
CA GLY A 335 -3.25 34.61 -25.92
C GLY A 335 -2.63 34.32 -27.30
N LYS A 336 -1.30 34.26 -27.41
CA LYS A 336 -0.58 34.08 -28.69
C LYS A 336 0.05 32.70 -28.88
N GLY A 337 -0.07 31.80 -27.90
CA GLY A 337 0.45 30.43 -27.98
C GLY A 337 1.02 29.95 -26.64
N SER A 338 1.42 28.67 -26.59
CA SER A 338 1.96 28.07 -25.37
C SER A 338 3.28 28.70 -24.95
N LEU A 339 3.57 28.64 -23.64
CA LEU A 339 4.84 29.14 -23.09
C LEU A 339 6.04 28.47 -23.76
N GLN A 340 5.98 27.15 -23.97
CA GLN A 340 7.05 26.41 -24.63
C GLN A 340 7.30 26.89 -26.06
N SER A 341 6.25 27.06 -26.86
CA SER A 341 6.39 27.56 -28.24
C SER A 341 6.98 28.97 -28.24
N TRP A 342 6.59 29.83 -27.30
CA TRP A 342 7.18 31.17 -27.16
C TRP A 342 8.67 31.12 -26.80
N LEU A 343 9.07 30.30 -25.82
CA LEU A 343 10.47 30.13 -25.42
C LEU A 343 11.34 29.69 -26.60
N VAL A 344 10.91 28.65 -27.32
CA VAL A 344 11.64 28.08 -28.46
C VAL A 344 11.69 29.04 -29.64
N ASN A 345 10.56 29.65 -30.03
CA ASN A 345 10.50 30.57 -31.18
C ASN A 345 11.25 31.88 -30.92
N SER A 346 11.27 32.34 -29.67
CA SER A 346 12.06 33.50 -29.25
C SER A 346 13.55 33.20 -29.14
N LYS A 347 13.94 31.92 -29.31
CA LYS A 347 15.32 31.43 -29.16
C LYS A 347 15.94 31.80 -27.81
N MET A 348 15.12 31.83 -26.76
CA MET A 348 15.57 32.18 -25.43
C MET A 348 16.52 31.09 -24.91
N THR A 349 17.72 31.47 -24.46
CA THR A 349 18.68 30.53 -23.87
C THR A 349 18.29 30.18 -22.44
N LEU A 350 18.84 29.08 -21.92
CA LEU A 350 18.62 28.70 -20.52
C LEU A 350 19.10 29.80 -19.55
N ASP A 351 20.23 30.43 -19.82
CA ASP A 351 20.75 31.53 -19.02
C ASP A 351 19.79 32.73 -19.03
N GLN A 352 19.23 33.06 -20.20
CA GLN A 352 18.21 34.12 -20.31
C GLN A 352 16.94 33.78 -19.53
N ILE A 353 16.52 32.51 -19.47
CA ILE A 353 15.38 32.09 -18.64
C ILE A 353 15.72 32.30 -17.16
N LYS A 354 16.91 31.89 -16.73
CA LYS A 354 17.37 31.99 -15.34
C LYS A 354 17.60 33.43 -14.87
N ASP A 355 18.07 34.29 -15.76
CA ASP A 355 18.29 35.72 -15.49
C ASP A 355 16.99 36.54 -15.54
N SER A 356 15.90 35.96 -16.06
CA SER A 356 14.58 36.57 -16.07
C SER A 356 13.83 36.33 -14.74
N PRO A 357 12.65 36.97 -14.53
CA PRO A 357 11.79 36.65 -13.39
C PRO A 357 11.47 35.16 -13.26
N MET A 358 11.41 34.40 -14.36
CA MET A 358 11.12 32.96 -14.38
C MET A 358 12.17 32.12 -13.64
N GLY A 359 13.43 32.56 -13.59
CA GLY A 359 14.53 31.82 -12.99
C GLY A 359 14.26 31.39 -11.54
N LYS A 360 13.47 32.19 -10.82
CA LYS A 360 13.03 31.90 -9.46
C LYS A 360 12.30 30.56 -9.31
N LEU A 361 11.57 30.12 -10.34
CA LEU A 361 10.76 28.88 -10.36
C LEU A 361 11.22 27.89 -11.43
N ALA A 362 12.42 28.08 -12.00
CA ALA A 362 13.02 27.16 -12.95
C ALA A 362 13.35 25.82 -12.28
N GLY A 363 13.07 24.72 -12.97
CA GLY A 363 13.25 23.36 -12.45
C GLY A 363 12.13 22.88 -11.52
N ILE A 364 12.27 21.65 -11.02
CA ILE A 364 11.32 21.03 -10.09
C ILE A 364 11.79 21.24 -8.66
N GLN A 365 11.17 22.22 -8.02
CA GLN A 365 11.54 22.75 -6.72
C GLN A 365 10.71 22.15 -5.59
N CYS A 366 11.02 22.55 -4.34
CA CYS A 366 10.29 22.13 -3.14
C CYS A 366 8.76 22.30 -3.31
N GLU A 367 8.34 23.44 -3.85
CA GLU A 367 6.92 23.80 -3.94
C GLU A 367 6.15 23.01 -5.00
N ALA A 368 6.83 22.28 -5.91
CA ALA A 368 6.17 21.37 -6.84
C ALA A 368 5.53 20.17 -6.10
N CYS A 369 6.10 19.79 -4.94
CA CYS A 369 5.64 18.67 -4.11
C CYS A 369 4.99 19.12 -2.78
N HIS A 370 5.36 20.28 -2.25
CA HIS A 370 4.84 20.81 -0.97
C HIS A 370 3.75 21.88 -1.15
N GLY A 371 3.46 22.26 -2.39
CA GLY A 371 2.57 23.38 -2.70
C GLY A 371 3.23 24.74 -2.42
N PRO A 372 2.49 25.84 -2.57
CA PRO A 372 3.05 27.18 -2.48
C PRO A 372 3.53 27.55 -1.07
N GLY A 373 4.68 28.20 -0.98
CA GLY A 373 5.37 28.46 0.28
C GLY A 373 4.97 29.75 1.01
N SER A 374 4.18 30.67 0.40
CA SER A 374 3.79 31.93 1.07
C SER A 374 2.99 31.71 2.36
N ALA A 375 2.23 30.62 2.41
CA ALA A 375 1.40 30.24 3.55
C ALA A 375 1.93 28.99 4.27
N HIS A 376 3.24 28.70 4.14
CA HIS A 376 3.93 27.48 4.56
C HIS A 376 3.25 26.74 5.73
N THR A 377 2.74 25.54 5.43
CA THR A 377 1.94 24.74 6.37
C THR A 377 2.73 23.60 7.03
N GLY A 378 4.01 23.42 6.67
CA GLY A 378 4.81 22.28 7.11
C GLY A 378 4.34 20.93 6.54
N ALA A 379 3.55 20.94 5.45
CA ALA A 379 2.96 19.74 4.86
C ALA A 379 4.03 18.71 4.46
N SER A 380 3.89 17.49 4.98
CA SER A 380 4.62 16.30 4.54
C SER A 380 3.60 15.31 3.98
N THR A 381 3.88 14.71 2.83
CA THR A 381 2.97 13.76 2.19
C THR A 381 3.70 12.57 1.61
N TYR A 382 3.02 11.43 1.63
CA TYR A 382 3.37 10.21 0.93
C TYR A 382 2.36 9.89 -0.17
N ASP A 383 1.36 10.75 -0.36
CA ASP A 383 0.33 10.54 -1.38
C ASP A 383 1.01 10.48 -2.75
N PRO A 384 0.83 9.40 -3.54
CA PRO A 384 1.38 9.33 -4.88
C PRO A 384 0.90 10.48 -5.78
N ALA A 385 -0.26 11.10 -5.47
CA ALA A 385 -0.79 12.35 -6.03
C ALA A 385 0.27 13.35 -6.49
N VAL A 386 1.23 13.64 -5.61
CA VAL A 386 2.26 14.66 -5.87
C VAL A 386 3.25 14.24 -6.96
N CYS A 387 3.52 12.95 -7.12
CA CYS A 387 4.48 12.43 -8.07
C CYS A 387 3.88 12.23 -9.45
N GLU A 388 2.67 11.67 -9.54
CA GLU A 388 2.07 11.31 -10.84
C GLU A 388 1.62 12.54 -11.64
N GLN A 389 1.77 13.76 -11.09
CA GLN A 389 1.64 14.99 -11.87
C GLN A 389 2.58 15.02 -13.07
N CYS A 390 3.75 14.39 -12.93
CA CYS A 390 4.78 14.33 -13.96
C CYS A 390 5.15 12.89 -14.34
N HIS A 391 4.95 11.93 -13.43
CA HIS A 391 5.40 10.55 -13.59
C HIS A 391 4.27 9.60 -13.99
N THR A 392 4.31 9.08 -15.22
CA THR A 392 3.32 8.12 -15.74
C THR A 392 3.36 6.76 -15.03
N GLN A 393 4.40 6.49 -14.23
CA GLN A 393 4.52 5.28 -13.41
C GLN A 393 3.34 5.12 -12.42
N GLY A 394 2.63 6.20 -12.09
CA GLY A 394 1.42 6.18 -11.29
C GLY A 394 0.35 5.20 -11.79
N GLU A 395 0.16 5.09 -13.11
CA GLU A 395 -0.84 4.18 -13.69
C GLU A 395 -0.49 2.71 -13.44
N GLN A 396 0.81 2.39 -13.45
CA GLN A 396 1.33 1.06 -13.15
C GLN A 396 1.24 0.79 -11.64
N TRP A 397 1.52 1.81 -10.82
CA TRP A 397 1.45 1.71 -9.37
C TRP A 397 0.02 1.47 -8.88
N LYS A 398 -0.97 2.20 -9.42
CA LYS A 398 -2.39 2.10 -9.05
C LYS A 398 -2.96 0.68 -9.16
N VAL A 399 -2.44 -0.13 -10.08
CA VAL A 399 -2.85 -1.53 -10.29
C VAL A 399 -1.99 -2.54 -9.52
N SER A 400 -0.96 -2.07 -8.80
CA SER A 400 -0.13 -2.93 -7.96
C SER A 400 -0.85 -3.37 -6.68
N GLY A 401 -0.39 -4.47 -6.09
CA GLY A 401 -0.84 -4.91 -4.77
C GLY A 401 -0.55 -3.89 -3.65
N HIS A 402 0.44 -3.02 -3.84
CA HIS A 402 0.80 -2.00 -2.84
C HIS A 402 -0.17 -0.81 -2.83
N ALA A 403 -0.75 -0.45 -3.98
CA ALA A 403 -1.73 0.64 -4.06
C ALA A 403 -3.11 0.23 -3.53
N THR A 404 -3.45 -1.07 -3.59
CA THR A 404 -4.77 -1.59 -3.22
C THR A 404 -4.91 -1.94 -1.74
N ASN A 405 -3.82 -1.96 -0.97
CA ASN A 405 -3.84 -2.28 0.47
C ASN A 405 -4.23 -1.07 1.35
N THR A 406 -5.26 -0.32 0.94
CA THR A 406 -5.78 0.86 1.66
C THR A 406 -6.93 0.46 2.59
N GLY A 407 -6.87 0.89 3.86
CA GLY A 407 -8.01 0.82 4.79
C GLY A 407 -7.66 0.47 6.23
N TYR A 408 -8.42 1.04 7.18
CA TYR A 408 -8.32 0.89 8.65
C TYR A 408 -8.28 -0.57 9.14
N LEU A 409 -8.81 -1.53 8.37
CA LEU A 409 -8.79 -2.97 8.71
C LEU A 409 -7.77 -3.79 7.91
N ASN A 410 -7.21 -3.26 6.83
CA ASN A 410 -6.24 -3.98 5.98
C ASN A 410 -4.79 -3.63 6.33
N SER A 411 -4.56 -2.51 7.01
CA SER A 411 -3.28 -2.25 7.64
C SER A 411 -3.21 -3.05 8.95
N HIS A 412 -2.49 -4.18 8.94
CA HIS A 412 -2.10 -4.91 10.15
C HIS A 412 -1.43 -4.03 11.23
N THR A 413 -1.11 -2.78 10.88
CA THR A 413 -0.54 -1.71 11.72
C THR A 413 -1.52 -1.19 12.77
N ALA A 414 -2.84 -1.20 12.50
CA ALA A 414 -3.82 -0.54 13.37
C ALA A 414 -3.85 -1.06 14.81
N SER A 415 -3.38 -2.30 15.02
CA SER A 415 -3.27 -2.94 16.33
C SER A 415 -1.84 -3.08 16.84
N ASN A 416 -0.82 -2.87 16.00
CA ASN A 416 0.57 -3.09 16.37
C ASN A 416 1.58 -2.34 15.47
N ALA A 417 2.33 -1.43 16.09
CA ALA A 417 3.40 -0.67 15.44
C ALA A 417 4.53 -1.56 14.88
N SER A 418 4.66 -2.82 15.33
CA SER A 418 5.64 -3.76 14.76
C SER A 418 5.36 -4.16 13.31
N CYS A 419 4.14 -3.94 12.81
CA CYS A 419 3.75 -4.20 11.42
C CYS A 419 4.03 -2.99 10.51
N ALA A 420 4.09 -1.78 11.07
CA ALA A 420 4.34 -0.53 10.34
C ALA A 420 5.61 -0.52 9.46
N PRO A 421 6.74 -1.17 9.84
CA PRO A 421 7.95 -1.18 9.03
C PRO A 421 7.80 -1.69 7.59
N CYS A 422 6.77 -2.50 7.31
CA CYS A 422 6.53 -3.06 5.98
C CYS A 422 5.11 -2.83 5.46
N HIS A 423 4.20 -2.25 6.26
CA HIS A 423 2.79 -2.07 5.89
C HIS A 423 2.33 -0.61 5.92
N SER A 424 3.25 0.35 6.07
CA SER A 424 2.98 1.79 5.99
C SER A 424 4.19 2.53 5.42
N GLY A 425 3.96 3.54 4.59
CA GLY A 425 5.03 4.29 3.93
C GLY A 425 5.90 5.07 4.90
N ASP A 426 5.29 5.69 5.92
CA ASP A 426 5.98 6.39 7.00
C ASP A 426 6.69 5.39 7.94
N GLY A 427 6.04 4.29 8.30
CA GLY A 427 6.63 3.23 9.12
C GLY A 427 7.87 2.61 8.51
N TYR A 428 7.89 2.39 7.19
CA TYR A 428 9.10 1.97 6.47
C TYR A 428 10.23 2.98 6.63
N VAL A 429 9.97 4.27 6.37
CA VAL A 429 10.98 5.32 6.49
C VAL A 429 11.48 5.45 7.94
N VAL A 430 10.59 5.40 8.93
CA VAL A 430 10.94 5.47 10.35
C VAL A 430 11.80 4.27 10.76
N ALA A 431 11.36 3.05 10.48
CA ALA A 431 12.03 1.85 10.98
C ALA A 431 13.21 1.40 10.13
N LYS A 432 13.00 1.25 8.82
CA LYS A 432 13.96 0.62 7.92
C LYS A 432 15.01 1.61 7.44
N VAL A 433 14.64 2.88 7.23
CA VAL A 433 15.56 3.90 6.71
C VAL A 433 16.23 4.67 7.85
N LYS A 434 15.48 5.12 8.86
CA LYS A 434 16.02 5.90 9.98
C LYS A 434 16.47 5.06 11.18
N GLY A 435 16.14 3.77 11.23
CA GLY A 435 16.48 2.89 12.36
C GLY A 435 15.75 3.24 13.66
N GLN A 436 14.63 3.95 13.56
CA GLN A 436 13.86 4.42 14.71
C GLN A 436 12.73 3.44 15.06
N GLN A 437 12.32 3.43 16.33
CA GLN A 437 11.14 2.67 16.73
C GLN A 437 9.88 3.37 16.21
N PRO A 438 8.95 2.65 15.54
CA PRO A 438 7.66 3.21 15.18
C PRO A 438 6.80 3.43 16.42
N VAL A 439 6.20 4.61 16.53
CA VAL A 439 5.40 5.05 17.68
C VAL A 439 4.14 5.74 17.16
N PHE A 440 2.99 5.11 17.38
CA PHE A 440 1.70 5.74 17.11
C PHE A 440 1.40 6.87 18.09
N PRO A 441 0.51 7.82 17.74
CA PRO A 441 0.07 8.87 18.66
C PRO A 441 -0.46 8.34 20.00
N SER A 442 -1.21 7.22 19.98
CA SER A 442 -1.70 6.55 21.20
C SER A 442 -0.60 5.98 22.09
N GLN A 443 0.60 5.73 21.53
CA GLN A 443 1.77 5.20 22.23
C GLN A 443 2.74 6.28 22.67
N ALA A 444 2.52 7.53 22.27
CA ALA A 444 3.45 8.63 22.48
C ALA A 444 3.61 8.99 23.97
N THR A 445 4.83 9.40 24.32
CA THR A 445 5.17 9.95 25.64
C THR A 445 6.05 11.19 25.45
N PRO A 446 6.23 12.04 26.48
CA PRO A 446 7.10 13.22 26.36
C PRO A 446 8.54 12.90 25.94
N ILE A 447 9.03 11.70 26.26
CA ILE A 447 10.38 11.22 25.91
C ILE A 447 10.43 10.33 24.65
N LYS A 448 9.26 9.93 24.13
CA LYS A 448 9.11 9.14 22.90
C LYS A 448 7.93 9.73 22.11
N PRO A 449 8.16 10.83 21.36
CA PRO A 449 7.09 11.46 20.60
C PRO A 449 6.57 10.52 19.51
N ALA A 450 5.32 10.72 19.11
CA ALA A 450 4.75 10.03 17.96
C ALA A 450 5.56 10.34 16.70
N ASN A 451 5.76 9.34 15.86
CA ASN A 451 6.44 9.49 14.57
C ASN A 451 5.73 8.75 13.42
N LEU A 452 4.56 8.19 13.69
CA LEU A 452 3.63 7.64 12.70
C LEU A 452 2.33 8.44 12.68
N ALA A 453 1.62 8.36 11.57
CA ALA A 453 0.21 8.75 11.51
C ALA A 453 -0.66 7.88 12.44
N VAL A 454 -1.89 8.31 12.73
CA VAL A 454 -2.84 7.49 13.49
C VAL A 454 -3.24 6.24 12.68
N PRO A 455 -3.52 5.12 13.34
CA PRO A 455 -4.15 3.95 12.72
C PRO A 455 -5.31 4.29 11.76
N GLY A 456 -5.20 3.81 10.52
CA GLY A 456 -6.14 4.02 9.41
C GLY A 456 -5.93 5.29 8.57
N ASP A 457 -5.04 6.18 9.02
CA ASP A 457 -4.54 7.32 8.25
C ASP A 457 -3.07 7.14 7.87
N GLU A 458 -2.47 5.98 8.15
CA GLU A 458 -1.11 5.72 7.69
C GLU A 458 -1.06 5.75 6.17
N PRO A 459 -0.05 6.42 5.59
CA PRO A 459 0.13 6.40 4.16
C PRO A 459 0.42 4.97 3.71
N THR A 460 -0.15 4.60 2.56
CA THR A 460 0.23 3.35 1.91
C THR A 460 1.72 3.35 1.60
N ILE A 461 2.24 2.17 1.27
CA ILE A 461 3.46 2.12 0.47
C ILE A 461 3.16 2.91 -0.82
N ALA A 462 4.05 3.81 -1.20
CA ALA A 462 3.91 4.71 -2.34
C ALA A 462 5.28 5.14 -2.86
N CYS A 463 5.33 6.05 -3.84
CA CYS A 463 6.56 6.53 -4.46
C CYS A 463 7.61 6.97 -3.43
N ALA A 464 7.21 7.83 -2.48
CA ALA A 464 8.10 8.37 -1.44
C ALA A 464 8.53 7.33 -0.39
N THR A 465 7.94 6.14 -0.38
CA THR A 465 8.39 5.02 0.47
C THR A 465 9.72 4.48 -0.02
N CYS A 466 9.86 4.24 -1.32
CA CYS A 466 11.07 3.68 -1.92
C CYS A 466 12.04 4.77 -2.38
N HIS A 467 11.53 5.91 -2.86
CA HIS A 467 12.32 7.01 -3.41
C HIS A 467 12.42 8.16 -2.41
N ASP A 468 13.62 8.74 -2.25
CA ASP A 468 13.86 9.93 -1.45
C ASP A 468 13.80 11.19 -2.32
N PRO A 469 12.71 11.97 -2.31
CA PRO A 469 12.58 13.13 -3.20
C PRO A 469 13.59 14.24 -2.90
N HIS A 470 14.24 14.21 -1.74
CA HIS A 470 15.10 15.28 -1.26
C HIS A 470 16.60 15.07 -1.49
N LYS A 471 17.02 13.90 -1.98
CA LYS A 471 18.44 13.56 -2.08
C LYS A 471 18.71 12.62 -3.23
N ALA A 472 19.76 12.92 -4.00
CA ALA A 472 20.36 11.96 -4.91
C ALA A 472 21.02 10.83 -4.10
N THR A 473 20.52 9.61 -4.27
CA THR A 473 21.09 8.41 -3.64
C THR A 473 21.55 7.44 -4.72
N ASN A 474 22.68 6.78 -4.48
CA ASN A 474 23.24 5.79 -5.40
C ASN A 474 23.26 6.23 -6.88
N PRO A 475 23.91 7.37 -7.22
CA PRO A 475 24.01 7.80 -8.60
C PRO A 475 24.82 6.78 -9.42
N ASP A 476 24.41 6.55 -10.67
CA ASP A 476 25.17 5.78 -11.64
C ASP A 476 26.46 6.51 -12.06
N GLU A 477 27.26 5.86 -12.91
CA GLU A 477 28.54 6.43 -13.40
C GLU A 477 28.37 7.77 -14.14
N LYS A 478 27.17 8.06 -14.64
CA LYS A 478 26.81 9.30 -15.34
C LYS A 478 26.16 10.33 -14.40
N GLY A 479 26.07 10.03 -13.11
CA GLY A 479 25.45 10.89 -12.10
C GLY A 479 23.93 10.79 -12.03
N ALA A 480 23.28 9.92 -12.82
CA ALA A 480 21.83 9.74 -12.77
C ALA A 480 21.43 8.90 -11.56
N SER A 481 20.40 9.32 -10.84
CA SER A 481 19.98 8.68 -9.59
C SER A 481 18.48 8.40 -9.63
N ALA A 482 18.10 7.14 -9.36
CA ALA A 482 16.71 6.77 -9.09
C ALA A 482 16.27 7.17 -7.67
N GLN A 483 17.17 7.73 -6.86
CA GLN A 483 16.89 8.21 -5.50
C GLN A 483 16.34 7.13 -4.56
N LEU A 484 16.72 5.85 -4.71
CA LEU A 484 16.30 4.77 -3.82
C LEU A 484 16.80 4.96 -2.38
N ARG A 485 15.92 4.77 -1.39
CA ARG A 485 16.25 4.90 0.04
C ARG A 485 17.15 3.78 0.55
N GLN A 486 17.08 2.61 -0.06
CA GLN A 486 17.88 1.45 0.31
C GLN A 486 18.44 0.77 -0.94
N VAL A 487 19.75 0.52 -0.92
CA VAL A 487 20.50 -0.20 -1.96
C VAL A 487 21.59 -1.04 -1.29
N GLY A 488 22.06 -2.09 -1.96
CA GLY A 488 23.17 -2.92 -1.53
C GLY A 488 22.76 -4.13 -0.69
N ASP A 489 23.49 -4.36 0.40
CA ASP A 489 23.36 -5.57 1.20
C ASP A 489 22.29 -5.41 2.30
N VAL A 490 21.42 -6.42 2.45
CA VAL A 490 20.35 -6.44 3.47
C VAL A 490 20.52 -7.65 4.36
N LYS A 491 20.51 -7.42 5.69
CA LYS A 491 20.46 -8.50 6.67
C LYS A 491 19.01 -8.83 7.02
N ILE A 492 18.58 -10.06 6.74
CA ILE A 492 17.23 -10.53 7.08
C ILE A 492 17.19 -11.16 8.49
N PRO A 493 16.01 -11.27 9.13
CA PRO A 493 15.89 -11.66 10.54
C PRO A 493 16.49 -13.02 10.93
N VAL A 494 16.48 -14.01 10.04
CA VAL A 494 17.16 -15.30 10.27
C VAL A 494 18.69 -15.19 10.39
N GLY A 495 19.26 -14.02 10.09
CA GLY A 495 20.69 -13.71 10.25
C GLY A 495 21.48 -13.69 8.96
N ALA A 496 20.89 -14.10 7.83
CA ALA A 496 21.53 -14.09 6.52
C ALA A 496 21.69 -12.66 5.98
N THR A 497 22.83 -12.40 5.33
CA THR A 497 23.08 -11.16 4.58
C THR A 497 22.92 -11.43 3.09
N ILE A 498 22.05 -10.67 2.45
CA ILE A 498 21.67 -10.81 1.05
C ILE A 498 22.26 -9.65 0.25
N LYS A 499 22.98 -9.96 -0.82
CA LYS A 499 23.48 -8.98 -1.78
C LYS A 499 22.36 -8.68 -2.78
N ALA A 500 21.65 -7.57 -2.57
CA ALA A 500 20.40 -7.30 -3.28
C ALA A 500 20.48 -6.14 -4.27
N GLY A 501 21.61 -5.42 -4.35
CA GLY A 501 21.76 -4.28 -5.27
C GLY A 501 20.61 -3.27 -5.10
N MET A 502 20.00 -2.83 -6.19
CA MET A 502 18.79 -1.99 -6.14
C MET A 502 17.56 -2.70 -5.53
N GLY A 503 17.51 -4.03 -5.58
CA GLY A 503 16.48 -4.86 -4.95
C GLY A 503 16.52 -4.87 -3.41
N ALA A 504 17.50 -4.21 -2.77
CA ALA A 504 17.56 -4.08 -1.32
C ALA A 504 16.27 -3.50 -0.72
N THR A 505 15.64 -2.54 -1.41
CA THR A 505 14.35 -1.96 -1.00
C THR A 505 13.22 -2.99 -1.00
N CYS A 506 13.31 -4.04 -1.81
CA CYS A 506 12.34 -5.14 -1.84
C CYS A 506 12.63 -6.11 -0.70
N VAL A 507 13.89 -6.55 -0.57
CA VAL A 507 14.33 -7.55 0.43
C VAL A 507 14.11 -7.07 1.86
N SER A 508 14.17 -5.76 2.12
CA SER A 508 13.93 -5.19 3.45
C SER A 508 12.51 -5.42 3.98
N CYS A 509 11.56 -5.68 3.08
CA CYS A 509 10.18 -6.07 3.39
C CYS A 509 9.87 -7.52 3.00
N HIS A 510 10.49 -8.08 1.96
CA HIS A 510 10.25 -9.42 1.41
C HIS A 510 11.33 -10.44 1.80
N GLY A 511 11.81 -10.35 3.04
CA GLY A 511 12.53 -11.42 3.72
C GLY A 511 11.72 -11.86 4.94
N ASN A 512 11.65 -13.17 5.17
CA ASN A 512 10.86 -13.79 6.23
C ASN A 512 11.11 -13.07 7.56
N ASN A 513 10.08 -12.41 8.08
CA ASN A 513 10.17 -11.59 9.29
C ASN A 513 10.18 -12.43 10.58
N ARG A 514 10.87 -13.58 10.56
CA ARG A 514 11.03 -14.55 11.65
C ARG A 514 12.52 -14.84 11.81
N ASP A 515 13.02 -14.77 13.04
CA ASP A 515 14.40 -15.13 13.33
C ASP A 515 14.55 -16.65 13.58
N ALA A 516 15.80 -17.08 13.77
CA ALA A 516 16.12 -18.48 14.03
C ALA A 516 15.47 -19.03 15.31
N GLN A 517 15.32 -18.20 16.35
CA GLN A 517 14.70 -18.61 17.61
C GLN A 517 13.20 -18.83 17.42
N TYR A 518 12.54 -17.95 16.66
CA TYR A 518 11.13 -18.06 16.35
C TYR A 518 10.84 -19.34 15.55
N LYS A 519 11.69 -19.68 14.58
CA LYS A 519 11.61 -20.95 13.84
C LYS A 519 11.75 -22.16 14.79
N ALA A 520 12.72 -22.12 15.70
CA ALA A 520 12.93 -23.20 16.68
C ALA A 520 11.73 -23.34 17.65
N ASP A 521 11.16 -22.21 18.08
CA ASP A 521 9.97 -22.17 18.93
C ASP A 521 8.75 -22.79 18.24
N TYR A 522 8.61 -22.55 16.94
CA TYR A 522 7.57 -23.17 16.12
C TYR A 522 7.76 -24.70 16.02
N ALA A 523 8.98 -25.18 15.73
CA ALA A 523 9.29 -26.62 15.72
C ALA A 523 9.02 -27.28 17.08
N ALA A 524 9.32 -26.59 18.18
CA ALA A 524 9.03 -27.05 19.53
C ALA A 524 7.52 -27.07 19.88
N GLY A 525 6.65 -26.56 19.00
CA GLY A 525 5.20 -26.53 19.22
C GLY A 525 4.76 -25.47 20.22
N LYS A 526 5.57 -24.42 20.43
CA LYS A 526 5.16 -23.25 21.22
C LYS A 526 4.08 -22.47 20.47
N LYS A 527 3.33 -21.64 21.19
CA LYS A 527 2.25 -20.80 20.63
C LYS A 527 2.80 -19.62 19.82
N VAL A 528 3.36 -19.93 18.65
CA VAL A 528 3.84 -18.97 17.66
C VAL A 528 3.20 -19.27 16.31
N ARG A 529 3.12 -18.26 15.42
CA ARG A 529 2.60 -18.42 14.05
C ARG A 529 3.62 -19.14 13.16
N GLY A 530 3.20 -19.60 12.00
CA GLY A 530 4.10 -20.14 10.97
C GLY A 530 5.07 -19.08 10.39
N PRO A 531 5.76 -19.42 9.27
CA PRO A 531 6.58 -18.45 8.55
C PRO A 531 5.76 -17.21 8.18
N HIS A 532 6.41 -16.05 8.11
CA HIS A 532 5.71 -14.85 7.66
C HIS A 532 5.46 -14.93 6.15
N GLU A 533 4.33 -14.37 5.67
CA GLU A 533 3.83 -14.47 4.29
C GLU A 533 4.61 -13.62 3.27
N ASN A 534 5.93 -13.49 3.45
CA ASN A 534 6.84 -12.69 2.64
C ASN A 534 8.24 -13.32 2.44
N PRO A 535 8.39 -14.65 2.23
CA PRO A 535 9.70 -15.30 2.25
C PRO A 535 10.42 -15.27 0.89
N GLN A 536 10.10 -14.31 0.01
CA GLN A 536 10.60 -14.32 -1.37
C GLN A 536 12.13 -14.27 -1.43
N ALA A 537 12.77 -13.42 -0.62
CA ALA A 537 14.23 -13.36 -0.55
C ALA A 537 14.83 -14.67 0.01
N ASP A 538 14.16 -15.32 0.96
CA ASP A 538 14.60 -16.59 1.53
C ASP A 538 14.66 -17.69 0.46
N VAL A 539 13.65 -17.75 -0.41
CA VAL A 539 13.57 -18.75 -1.48
C VAL A 539 14.51 -18.40 -2.63
N VAL A 540 14.49 -17.16 -3.14
CA VAL A 540 15.40 -16.71 -4.22
C VAL A 540 16.83 -17.10 -3.87
N TYR A 541 17.33 -16.70 -2.70
CA TYR A 541 18.71 -16.93 -2.31
C TYR A 541 18.97 -18.32 -1.69
N GLY A 542 17.94 -19.17 -1.57
CA GLY A 542 18.08 -20.53 -1.03
C GLY A 542 18.60 -20.56 0.41
N ILE A 543 18.05 -19.70 1.28
CA ILE A 543 18.53 -19.52 2.65
C ILE A 543 18.12 -20.73 3.49
N LYS A 544 19.07 -21.66 3.69
CA LYS A 544 18.86 -22.88 4.49
C LYS A 544 18.34 -22.60 5.90
N ASP A 545 18.75 -21.49 6.51
CA ASP A 545 18.38 -21.17 7.89
C ASP A 545 16.91 -20.72 8.00
N SER A 546 16.26 -20.42 6.88
CA SER A 546 14.84 -20.06 6.81
C SER A 546 13.91 -21.27 6.69
N VAL A 547 14.43 -22.46 6.43
CA VAL A 547 13.66 -23.70 6.20
C VAL A 547 14.11 -24.82 7.14
N PHE A 548 13.40 -25.94 7.14
CA PHE A 548 13.87 -27.19 7.73
C PHE A 548 14.43 -28.07 6.61
N ASP A 549 15.76 -28.16 6.50
CA ASP A 549 16.48 -28.96 5.51
C ASP A 549 16.71 -30.41 5.96
N PHE A 550 16.30 -30.74 7.19
CA PHE A 550 16.44 -32.04 7.84
C PHE A 550 17.90 -32.53 7.91
N GLY A 551 18.87 -31.62 7.92
CA GLY A 551 20.30 -31.93 7.93
C GLY A 551 20.86 -32.38 6.59
N GLU A 552 20.08 -32.25 5.51
CA GLU A 552 20.49 -32.59 4.15
C GLU A 552 20.73 -31.30 3.33
N PRO A 553 21.84 -31.21 2.57
CA PRO A 553 22.14 -30.01 1.82
C PRO A 553 21.09 -29.74 0.73
N LEU A 554 20.73 -28.46 0.57
CA LEU A 554 19.88 -27.97 -0.51
C LEU A 554 20.75 -27.22 -1.54
N GLY A 555 20.55 -27.56 -2.81
CA GLY A 555 21.11 -26.85 -3.94
C GLY A 555 20.32 -25.57 -4.23
N SER A 556 20.89 -24.73 -5.08
CA SER A 556 20.30 -23.45 -5.48
C SER A 556 20.40 -23.27 -6.99
N SER A 557 19.38 -22.68 -7.60
CA SER A 557 19.39 -22.34 -9.02
C SER A 557 20.28 -21.12 -9.29
N PRO A 558 20.77 -20.92 -10.53
CA PRO A 558 21.68 -19.82 -10.84
C PRO A 558 21.06 -18.42 -10.72
N CYS A 559 19.72 -18.27 -10.76
CA CYS A 559 19.03 -16.99 -10.85
C CYS A 559 19.50 -16.00 -9.77
N ALA A 560 19.54 -16.41 -8.51
CA ALA A 560 19.95 -15.57 -7.38
C ALA A 560 21.40 -15.04 -7.47
N ASN A 561 22.27 -15.76 -8.18
CA ASN A 561 23.69 -15.41 -8.32
C ASN A 561 23.99 -14.72 -9.67
N LYS A 562 22.99 -14.56 -10.54
CA LYS A 562 23.11 -13.96 -11.88
C LYS A 562 22.45 -12.58 -11.97
N THR A 563 21.67 -12.17 -10.98
CA THR A 563 20.98 -10.89 -10.93
C THR A 563 21.62 -9.98 -9.87
N GLU A 564 22.46 -9.03 -10.28
CA GLU A 564 23.10 -8.06 -9.37
C GLU A 564 22.08 -7.23 -8.59
N ASP A 565 21.02 -6.79 -9.29
CA ASP A 565 19.93 -6.00 -8.71
C ASP A 565 18.73 -6.84 -8.26
N ALA A 566 18.91 -8.17 -8.18
CA ALA A 566 17.94 -9.10 -7.62
C ALA A 566 16.52 -8.96 -8.21
N CYS A 567 15.56 -8.54 -7.37
CA CYS A 567 14.14 -8.50 -7.68
C CYS A 567 13.80 -7.58 -8.86
N VAL A 568 14.48 -6.43 -8.97
CA VAL A 568 14.13 -5.41 -9.96
C VAL A 568 14.50 -5.84 -11.38
N THR A 569 15.43 -6.80 -11.54
CA THR A 569 15.78 -7.37 -12.84
C THR A 569 14.57 -8.04 -13.52
N CYS A 570 13.72 -8.71 -12.75
CA CYS A 570 12.53 -9.39 -13.28
C CYS A 570 11.27 -8.53 -13.09
N HIS A 571 10.99 -8.12 -11.86
CA HIS A 571 9.70 -7.51 -11.51
C HIS A 571 9.54 -6.07 -12.03
N MET A 572 10.65 -5.34 -12.16
CA MET A 572 10.67 -3.97 -12.71
C MET A 572 11.15 -3.91 -14.17
N ALA A 573 11.25 -5.06 -14.85
CA ALA A 573 11.50 -5.07 -16.28
C ALA A 573 10.41 -4.26 -17.02
N PRO A 574 10.72 -3.64 -18.16
CA PRO A 574 9.76 -2.83 -18.91
C PRO A 574 8.45 -3.57 -19.17
N ASN A 575 7.35 -2.81 -19.21
CA ASN A 575 6.03 -3.36 -19.51
C ASN A 575 6.03 -4.01 -20.91
N PRO A 576 5.42 -5.19 -21.08
CA PRO A 576 5.23 -5.79 -22.39
C PRO A 576 4.45 -4.88 -23.33
N VAL A 577 4.88 -4.82 -24.60
CA VAL A 577 4.18 -4.08 -25.67
C VAL A 577 3.03 -4.93 -26.21
N LEU A 578 1.82 -4.38 -26.17
CA LEU A 578 0.60 -5.02 -26.68
C LEU A 578 0.33 -4.69 -28.15
N ASP A 579 0.61 -3.45 -28.53
CA ASP A 579 0.42 -2.91 -29.87
C ASP A 579 1.52 -1.88 -30.14
N PRO A 580 2.27 -1.96 -31.25
CA PRO A 580 3.25 -0.95 -31.67
C PRO A 580 2.64 0.43 -31.98
N GLY A 581 1.32 0.57 -31.92
CA GLY A 581 0.63 1.84 -32.08
C GLY A 581 0.59 2.31 -33.54
N LYS A 582 0.42 3.64 -33.70
CA LYS A 582 0.14 4.26 -35.00
C LYS A 582 1.31 4.23 -35.96
N ASP A 583 2.54 4.23 -35.45
CA ASP A 583 3.75 4.19 -36.28
C ASP A 583 4.19 2.76 -36.65
N GLY A 584 3.56 1.75 -36.05
CA GLY A 584 3.83 0.34 -36.31
C GLY A 584 5.19 -0.14 -35.81
N LYS A 585 5.87 0.63 -34.93
CA LYS A 585 7.23 0.34 -34.47
C LYS A 585 7.26 0.12 -32.96
N VAL A 586 7.84 -1.01 -32.55
CA VAL A 586 8.08 -1.31 -31.14
C VAL A 586 9.22 -0.45 -30.60
N GLY A 587 9.07 0.05 -29.37
CA GLY A 587 10.02 0.88 -28.65
C GLY A 587 9.83 2.37 -28.88
N THR A 588 8.65 2.80 -29.34
CA THR A 588 8.34 4.21 -29.60
C THR A 588 7.32 4.73 -28.60
N ARG A 589 7.07 6.06 -28.63
CA ARG A 589 6.07 6.69 -27.77
C ARG A 589 4.63 6.23 -28.09
N ASP A 590 4.42 5.63 -29.26
CA ASP A 590 3.09 5.22 -29.71
C ASP A 590 2.72 3.81 -29.22
N ASP A 591 3.66 3.08 -28.62
CA ASP A 591 3.44 1.75 -28.05
C ASP A 591 2.30 1.75 -27.00
N VAL A 592 1.39 0.78 -27.14
CA VAL A 592 0.40 0.47 -26.11
C VAL A 592 0.99 -0.59 -25.19
N LEU A 593 1.19 -0.25 -23.93
CA LEU A 593 1.85 -1.11 -22.93
C LEU A 593 0.85 -1.85 -22.03
N ALA A 594 1.21 -3.05 -21.60
CA ALA A 594 0.53 -3.76 -20.51
C ALA A 594 0.93 -3.17 -19.15
N LEU A 595 0.28 -2.09 -18.73
CA LEU A 595 0.65 -1.33 -17.52
C LEU A 595 0.56 -2.12 -16.22
N ASN A 596 -0.20 -3.22 -16.20
CA ASN A 596 -0.35 -4.13 -15.05
C ASN A 596 0.66 -5.29 -15.03
N VAL A 597 1.67 -5.28 -15.90
CA VAL A 597 2.74 -6.29 -15.95
C VAL A 597 4.09 -5.58 -16.10
N GLY A 598 5.05 -5.87 -15.23
CA GLY A 598 6.36 -5.21 -15.19
C GLY A 598 6.31 -3.77 -14.65
N GLY A 599 7.40 -3.03 -14.80
CA GLY A 599 7.51 -1.65 -14.35
C GLY A 599 7.13 -1.48 -12.89
N HIS A 600 6.33 -0.46 -12.56
CA HIS A 600 5.88 -0.20 -11.19
C HIS A 600 4.63 -0.99 -10.76
N SER A 601 4.11 -1.88 -11.61
CA SER A 601 3.11 -2.87 -11.19
C SER A 601 3.75 -4.03 -10.41
N MET A 602 5.04 -4.28 -10.67
CA MET A 602 5.84 -5.38 -10.13
C MET A 602 5.32 -6.79 -10.46
N ALA A 603 4.27 -6.90 -11.27
CA ALA A 603 3.66 -8.18 -11.58
C ALA A 603 4.38 -8.84 -12.76
N MET A 604 4.63 -10.15 -12.66
CA MET A 604 5.23 -10.91 -13.77
C MET A 604 4.19 -11.35 -14.81
N ALA A 605 2.91 -11.38 -14.44
CA ALA A 605 1.81 -11.75 -15.30
C ALA A 605 0.53 -11.00 -14.93
N GLY A 606 -0.36 -10.84 -15.90
CA GLY A 606 -1.63 -10.13 -15.73
C GLY A 606 -2.52 -10.26 -16.96
N GLU A 607 -3.68 -9.61 -16.93
CA GLU A 607 -4.59 -9.56 -18.08
C GLU A 607 -4.61 -8.15 -18.67
N ALA A 608 -4.40 -8.04 -19.98
CA ALA A 608 -4.56 -6.78 -20.70
C ALA A 608 -5.35 -7.00 -22.00
N ASN A 609 -6.35 -6.16 -22.25
CA ASN A 609 -7.25 -6.27 -23.41
C ASN A 609 -7.88 -7.67 -23.58
N GLY A 610 -8.26 -8.32 -22.46
CA GLY A 610 -8.86 -9.65 -22.46
C GLY A 610 -7.88 -10.80 -22.77
N LYS A 611 -6.56 -10.54 -22.77
CA LYS A 611 -5.52 -11.54 -23.01
C LYS A 611 -4.59 -11.64 -21.80
N GLN A 612 -4.16 -12.86 -21.51
CA GLN A 612 -3.09 -13.09 -20.54
C GLN A 612 -1.76 -12.61 -21.12
N VAL A 613 -1.01 -11.86 -20.33
CA VAL A 613 0.28 -11.27 -20.67
C VAL A 613 1.27 -11.67 -19.60
N GLN A 614 2.47 -12.08 -20.02
CA GLN A 614 3.55 -12.48 -19.13
C GLN A 614 4.83 -11.75 -19.54
N ASN A 615 5.64 -11.35 -18.56
CA ASN A 615 6.90 -10.66 -18.81
C ASN A 615 8.06 -11.65 -18.97
N THR A 616 8.04 -12.49 -20.01
CA THR A 616 9.14 -13.43 -20.27
C THR A 616 10.40 -12.74 -20.79
N ALA A 617 10.27 -11.54 -21.34
CA ALA A 617 11.38 -10.74 -21.86
C ALA A 617 12.45 -10.43 -20.78
N SER A 618 12.05 -10.36 -19.51
CA SER A 618 13.00 -10.16 -18.40
C SER A 618 13.93 -11.36 -18.19
N CYS A 619 13.53 -12.55 -18.63
CA CYS A 619 14.33 -13.77 -18.55
C CYS A 619 15.27 -13.91 -19.76
N GLU A 620 14.86 -13.35 -20.90
CA GLU A 620 15.56 -13.42 -22.19
C GLU A 620 16.67 -12.35 -22.34
N VAL A 621 17.37 -12.06 -21.24
CA VAL A 621 18.51 -11.15 -21.19
C VAL A 621 19.82 -11.91 -21.38
N ASP A 622 20.83 -11.24 -21.93
CA ASP A 622 22.13 -11.84 -22.20
C ASP A 622 22.73 -12.48 -20.94
N GLY A 623 23.07 -13.78 -21.02
CA GLY A 623 23.61 -14.56 -19.90
C GLY A 623 22.58 -15.29 -19.04
N CYS A 624 21.28 -15.15 -19.32
CA CYS A 624 20.19 -15.89 -18.67
C CYS A 624 19.54 -16.90 -19.64
N HIS A 625 18.52 -16.49 -20.40
CA HIS A 625 17.84 -17.32 -21.40
C HIS A 625 18.00 -16.71 -22.80
N ALA A 626 18.08 -17.55 -23.83
CA ALA A 626 18.25 -17.06 -25.19
C ALA A 626 17.00 -16.30 -25.65
N LYS A 627 17.18 -15.24 -26.44
CA LYS A 627 16.06 -14.47 -26.99
C LYS A 627 15.12 -15.34 -27.81
N GLY A 628 13.82 -15.25 -27.54
CA GLY A 628 12.77 -16.06 -28.14
C GLY A 628 12.72 -17.52 -27.67
N SER A 629 13.47 -17.88 -26.61
CA SER A 629 13.46 -19.24 -26.07
C SER A 629 12.35 -19.50 -25.06
N MET A 630 11.71 -18.45 -24.52
CA MET A 630 10.69 -18.54 -23.48
C MET A 630 9.32 -18.08 -23.97
N ALA A 631 8.43 -19.05 -24.21
CA ALA A 631 7.04 -18.78 -24.58
C ALA A 631 6.15 -18.45 -23.37
N THR A 632 6.52 -18.89 -22.16
CA THR A 632 5.77 -18.72 -20.91
C THR A 632 6.76 -18.71 -19.74
N LEU A 633 6.34 -18.11 -18.61
CA LEU A 633 7.05 -18.20 -17.34
C LEU A 633 7.08 -19.64 -16.82
N ASP A 634 6.04 -20.42 -17.08
CA ASP A 634 5.97 -21.85 -16.74
C ASP A 634 6.69 -22.70 -17.79
N ALA A 635 7.99 -22.45 -17.96
CA ALA A 635 8.82 -23.20 -18.90
C ALA A 635 8.93 -24.68 -18.48
N ALA A 636 9.08 -25.57 -19.47
CA ALA A 636 9.16 -27.01 -19.27
C ALA A 636 10.22 -27.38 -18.21
N ALA A 637 9.81 -28.17 -17.23
CA ALA A 637 10.70 -28.72 -16.23
C ALA A 637 11.69 -29.71 -16.86
N SER A 638 12.84 -29.92 -16.22
CA SER A 638 13.82 -30.89 -16.70
C SER A 638 13.46 -32.35 -16.42
N ALA A 639 12.47 -32.62 -15.56
CA ALA A 639 11.97 -33.95 -15.23
C ALA A 639 10.61 -33.88 -14.53
N ASP A 640 9.96 -35.04 -14.40
CA ASP A 640 8.75 -35.27 -13.60
C ASP A 640 9.15 -35.28 -12.11
N TYR A 641 8.85 -34.19 -11.41
CA TYR A 641 9.24 -33.97 -10.01
C TYR A 641 8.16 -34.36 -9.01
N ASP A 642 6.89 -34.35 -9.41
CA ASP A 642 5.77 -34.79 -8.58
C ASP A 642 5.43 -36.28 -8.75
N GLY A 643 5.98 -36.95 -9.76
CA GLY A 643 5.80 -38.37 -10.03
C GLY A 643 4.45 -38.71 -10.67
N ASN A 644 3.80 -37.75 -11.32
CA ASN A 644 2.50 -37.95 -11.97
C ASN A 644 2.58 -38.64 -13.34
N GLY A 645 3.80 -38.93 -13.82
CA GLY A 645 4.08 -39.60 -15.08
C GLY A 645 4.20 -38.64 -16.27
N LYS A 646 4.22 -37.33 -16.05
CA LYS A 646 4.38 -36.30 -17.08
C LYS A 646 5.49 -35.34 -16.68
N VAL A 647 6.16 -34.78 -17.69
CA VAL A 647 7.05 -33.63 -17.51
C VAL A 647 6.26 -32.40 -17.92
N GLU A 648 5.87 -31.59 -16.94
CA GLU A 648 5.07 -30.38 -17.12
C GLU A 648 5.96 -29.12 -17.04
N GLY A 649 5.37 -27.94 -16.94
CA GLY A 649 6.12 -26.74 -16.61
C GLY A 649 6.56 -26.75 -15.14
N LEU A 650 7.62 -26.01 -14.82
CA LEU A 650 8.19 -25.97 -13.47
C LEU A 650 7.16 -25.61 -12.38
N GLN A 651 6.30 -24.63 -12.61
CA GLN A 651 5.28 -24.23 -11.66
C GLN A 651 4.25 -25.34 -11.44
N GLU A 652 3.98 -26.11 -12.49
CA GLU A 652 2.99 -27.18 -12.49
C GLU A 652 3.50 -28.37 -11.67
N GLU A 653 4.76 -28.74 -11.87
CA GLU A 653 5.49 -29.72 -11.07
C GLU A 653 5.52 -29.34 -9.57
N VAL A 654 5.82 -28.07 -9.26
CA VAL A 654 5.86 -27.59 -7.86
C VAL A 654 4.47 -27.58 -7.23
N LYS A 655 3.42 -27.18 -7.96
CA LYS A 655 2.03 -27.27 -7.50
C LYS A 655 1.63 -28.72 -7.24
N GLY A 656 2.08 -29.66 -8.09
CA GLY A 656 1.92 -31.10 -7.90
C GLY A 656 2.53 -31.59 -6.59
N LEU A 657 3.79 -31.23 -6.32
CA LEU A 657 4.48 -31.52 -5.06
C LEU A 657 3.76 -30.95 -3.83
N LEU A 658 3.32 -29.69 -3.90
CA LEU A 658 2.53 -29.06 -2.82
C LEU A 658 1.23 -29.82 -2.58
N LYS A 659 0.53 -30.26 -3.63
CA LYS A 659 -0.70 -31.05 -3.53
C LYS A 659 -0.47 -32.42 -2.90
N LEU A 660 0.66 -33.08 -3.22
CA LEU A 660 1.04 -34.34 -2.57
C LEU A 660 1.29 -34.15 -1.08
N LEU A 661 1.98 -33.08 -0.69
CA LEU A 661 2.20 -32.72 0.71
C LEU A 661 0.90 -32.36 1.42
N GLU A 662 0.01 -31.58 0.81
CA GLU A 662 -1.32 -31.26 1.34
C GLU A 662 -2.10 -32.53 1.74
N GLY A 663 -1.97 -33.60 0.95
CA GLY A 663 -2.59 -34.90 1.25
C GLY A 663 -2.01 -35.65 2.46
N LYS A 664 -0.85 -35.21 2.97
CA LYS A 664 -0.12 -35.83 4.11
C LYS A 664 -0.06 -34.94 5.35
N LEU A 665 -0.27 -33.63 5.19
CA LEU A 665 -0.19 -32.66 6.26
C LEU A 665 -1.42 -32.71 7.18
N PRO A 666 -1.28 -32.33 8.47
CA PRO A 666 -2.41 -32.17 9.38
C PRO A 666 -3.43 -31.17 8.87
N LYS A 667 -4.71 -31.46 9.11
CA LYS A 667 -5.84 -30.65 8.66
C LYS A 667 -6.71 -30.17 9.81
N ASP A 668 -7.35 -29.03 9.63
CA ASP A 668 -8.40 -28.54 10.53
C ASP A 668 -9.72 -29.31 10.31
N ASP A 669 -10.73 -28.98 11.12
CA ASP A 669 -12.07 -29.58 11.05
C ASP A 669 -12.79 -29.31 9.70
N LYS A 670 -12.29 -28.38 8.88
CA LYS A 670 -12.79 -28.06 7.54
C LYS A 670 -12.00 -28.77 6.44
N GLY A 671 -11.01 -29.58 6.79
CA GLY A 671 -10.16 -30.30 5.84
C GLY A 671 -9.07 -29.44 5.18
N GLN A 672 -8.82 -28.23 5.69
CA GLN A 672 -7.74 -27.36 5.21
C GLN A 672 -6.44 -27.67 5.96
N VAL A 673 -5.29 -27.51 5.30
CA VAL A 673 -3.98 -27.64 5.96
C VAL A 673 -3.91 -26.68 7.15
N LEU A 674 -3.44 -27.15 8.30
CA LEU A 674 -3.31 -26.32 9.49
C LEU A 674 -2.40 -25.10 9.22
N SER A 675 -2.96 -23.90 9.35
CA SER A 675 -2.25 -22.60 9.21
C SER A 675 -2.17 -21.82 10.53
N SER A 676 -2.93 -22.23 11.54
CA SER A 676 -3.01 -21.58 12.84
C SER A 676 -3.22 -22.60 13.96
N THR A 677 -3.00 -22.18 15.21
CA THR A 677 -3.25 -23.02 16.39
C THR A 677 -2.41 -24.30 16.41
N ILE A 678 -1.21 -24.23 15.81
CA ILE A 678 -0.27 -25.34 15.69
C ILE A 678 0.51 -25.45 17.00
N THR A 679 0.41 -26.61 17.67
CA THR A 679 1.01 -26.85 18.99
C THR A 679 1.55 -28.27 19.10
N ALA A 680 2.28 -28.57 20.18
CA ALA A 680 2.71 -29.93 20.49
C ALA A 680 1.54 -30.91 20.74
N ASP A 681 0.35 -30.40 21.08
CA ASP A 681 -0.81 -31.24 21.44
C ASP A 681 -1.54 -31.81 20.21
N ASN A 682 -1.46 -31.14 19.06
CA ASN A 682 -2.20 -31.51 17.85
C ASN A 682 -1.31 -31.88 16.65
N THR A 683 0.02 -31.81 16.80
CA THR A 683 0.98 -32.13 15.73
C THR A 683 2.24 -32.76 16.29
N THR A 684 2.92 -33.59 15.49
CA THR A 684 4.30 -34.02 15.75
C THR A 684 5.30 -32.95 15.32
N GLU A 685 6.54 -33.02 15.80
CA GLU A 685 7.61 -32.11 15.37
C GLU A 685 7.82 -32.13 13.86
N VAL A 686 7.95 -33.32 13.27
CA VAL A 686 8.08 -33.49 11.80
C VAL A 686 6.90 -32.88 11.04
N GLN A 687 5.67 -33.00 11.57
CA GLN A 687 4.51 -32.36 10.96
C GLN A 687 4.61 -30.83 10.99
N ARG A 688 5.12 -30.24 12.09
CA ARG A 688 5.34 -28.79 12.17
C ARG A 688 6.42 -28.35 11.21
N GLU A 689 7.57 -29.02 11.18
CA GLU A 689 8.64 -28.72 10.22
C GLU A 689 8.14 -28.77 8.77
N ALA A 690 7.33 -29.79 8.44
CA ALA A 690 6.70 -29.91 7.13
C ALA A 690 5.68 -28.80 6.84
N LEU A 691 4.85 -28.42 7.81
CA LEU A 691 3.93 -27.27 7.70
C LEU A 691 4.70 -25.97 7.47
N TRP A 692 5.84 -25.76 8.13
CA TRP A 692 6.68 -24.57 7.93
C TRP A 692 7.17 -24.50 6.49
N ASN A 693 7.79 -25.59 5.98
CA ASN A 693 8.30 -25.62 4.61
C ASN A 693 7.17 -25.44 3.58
N TYR A 694 6.02 -26.11 3.79
CA TYR A 694 4.84 -25.99 2.93
C TYR A 694 4.32 -24.54 2.86
N TRP A 695 4.10 -23.90 4.01
CA TRP A 695 3.61 -22.52 4.04
C TRP A 695 4.64 -21.52 3.54
N LEU A 696 5.94 -21.75 3.76
CA LEU A 696 7.00 -20.90 3.24
C LEU A 696 7.03 -20.91 1.70
N ILE A 697 7.00 -22.09 1.07
CA ILE A 697 6.96 -22.19 -0.40
C ILE A 697 5.63 -21.73 -0.99
N THR A 698 4.51 -21.97 -0.29
CA THR A 698 3.20 -21.47 -0.72
C THR A 698 3.17 -19.94 -0.68
N ALA A 699 3.71 -19.33 0.37
CA ALA A 699 3.76 -17.87 0.53
C ALA A 699 4.80 -17.18 -0.37
N ASP A 700 5.84 -17.89 -0.80
CA ASP A 700 6.76 -17.40 -1.83
C ASP A 700 6.01 -17.06 -3.13
N GLY A 701 5.04 -17.89 -3.50
CA GLY A 701 4.10 -17.63 -4.60
C GLY A 701 4.68 -17.72 -6.01
N SER A 702 6.00 -17.92 -6.16
CA SER A 702 6.64 -18.07 -7.48
C SER A 702 6.47 -19.47 -8.07
N TYR A 703 6.07 -20.44 -7.23
CA TYR A 703 5.99 -21.86 -7.57
C TYR A 703 7.31 -22.39 -8.16
N GLY A 704 8.43 -22.00 -7.55
CA GLY A 704 9.77 -22.49 -7.90
C GLY A 704 10.54 -21.63 -8.89
N ILE A 705 9.94 -20.60 -9.50
CA ILE A 705 10.66 -19.69 -10.42
C ILE A 705 11.77 -18.94 -9.70
N HIS A 706 11.53 -18.52 -8.45
CA HIS A 706 12.56 -17.86 -7.64
C HIS A 706 13.78 -18.76 -7.42
N ASN A 707 13.55 -20.07 -7.19
CA ASN A 707 14.63 -21.03 -7.03
C ASN A 707 14.18 -22.48 -7.25
N ALA A 708 14.31 -22.97 -8.48
CA ALA A 708 13.78 -24.27 -8.89
C ALA A 708 14.43 -25.43 -8.12
N THR A 709 15.77 -25.46 -8.09
CA THR A 709 16.52 -26.52 -7.40
C THR A 709 16.18 -26.55 -5.92
N PHE A 710 16.23 -25.40 -5.24
CA PHE A 710 15.96 -25.31 -3.81
C PHE A 710 14.54 -25.77 -3.48
N THR A 711 13.55 -25.27 -4.22
CA THR A 711 12.13 -25.54 -3.97
C THR A 711 11.80 -27.01 -4.15
N VAL A 712 12.20 -27.61 -5.29
CA VAL A 712 11.91 -29.02 -5.59
C VAL A 712 12.58 -29.93 -4.54
N GLN A 713 13.86 -29.71 -4.25
CA GLN A 713 14.58 -30.50 -3.26
C GLN A 713 13.96 -30.38 -1.86
N LEU A 714 13.60 -29.17 -1.44
CA LEU A 714 12.98 -28.94 -0.14
C LEU A 714 11.65 -29.69 -0.02
N LEU A 715 10.78 -29.62 -1.02
CA LEU A 715 9.47 -30.28 -0.99
C LEU A 715 9.59 -31.80 -1.05
N GLN A 716 10.47 -32.35 -1.90
CA GLN A 716 10.71 -33.80 -1.98
C GLN A 716 11.28 -34.36 -0.67
N LYS A 717 12.26 -33.66 -0.06
CA LYS A 717 12.81 -34.03 1.26
C LYS A 717 11.77 -33.91 2.36
N THR A 718 10.94 -32.86 2.33
CA THR A 718 9.83 -32.68 3.28
C THR A 718 8.84 -33.85 3.17
N TYR A 719 8.48 -34.27 1.96
CA TYR A 719 7.61 -35.42 1.74
C TYR A 719 8.25 -36.70 2.27
N GLN A 720 9.54 -36.92 1.96
CA GLN A 720 10.27 -38.09 2.43
C GLN A 720 10.34 -38.15 3.96
N LYS A 721 10.62 -37.02 4.61
CA LYS A 721 10.69 -36.96 6.07
C LYS A 721 9.32 -37.19 6.71
N LEU A 722 8.25 -36.62 6.14
CA LEU A 722 6.90 -36.72 6.67
C LEU A 722 6.31 -38.12 6.50
N THR A 723 6.59 -38.80 5.39
CA THR A 723 5.97 -40.09 5.04
C THR A 723 6.87 -41.31 5.27
N GLY A 724 8.18 -41.09 5.42
CA GLY A 724 9.19 -42.14 5.48
C GLY A 724 9.55 -42.75 4.12
N GLN A 725 9.00 -42.23 3.01
CA GLN A 725 9.24 -42.73 1.65
C GLN A 725 9.47 -41.56 0.69
N PRO A 726 10.36 -41.70 -0.32
CA PRO A 726 10.50 -40.67 -1.35
C PRO A 726 9.18 -40.45 -2.10
N VAL A 727 9.08 -39.31 -2.80
CA VAL A 727 7.94 -39.03 -3.67
C VAL A 727 7.79 -40.17 -4.69
N PRO A 728 6.66 -40.89 -4.74
CA PRO A 728 6.51 -42.06 -5.60
C PRO A 728 6.68 -41.70 -7.08
N ASN A 729 7.45 -42.49 -7.82
CA ASN A 729 7.71 -42.34 -9.27
C ASN A 729 8.36 -41.01 -9.71
N ALA A 730 8.66 -40.10 -8.77
CA ALA A 730 9.29 -38.83 -9.09
C ALA A 730 10.79 -39.00 -9.38
N THR A 731 11.30 -38.13 -10.24
CA THR A 731 12.73 -37.88 -10.36
C THR A 731 13.17 -37.05 -9.17
N ILE A 732 13.99 -37.62 -8.29
CA ILE A 732 14.53 -36.90 -7.12
C ILE A 732 15.64 -35.97 -7.58
N ARG A 733 15.57 -34.71 -7.15
CA ARG A 733 16.55 -33.68 -7.48
C ARG A 733 17.61 -33.51 -6.40
#